data_AF-A0A8X7THS5-F1
#
_entry.id   AF-A0A8X7THS5-F1
#
_cell.length_a   1.000
_cell.length_b   1.000
_cell.length_c   1.000
_cell.angle_alpha   90.00
_cell.angle_beta   90.00
_cell.angle_gamma   90.00
#
_symmetry.space_group_name_H-M   'P 1'
#
loop_
_entity.id
_entity.type
_entity.pdbx_description
1 polymer ?
#
loop_
_entity_poly.entity_id
_entity_poly.type
_entity_poly.pdbx_seq_one_letter_code
_entity_poly.pdbx_strand_id
1 'polypeptide(L)'
;LEAINRDRKLFLVSLYFLIWGEAANVRFLPECICYIFHNMAKELDARLDHGEAVRADSCVIENGSVSFLDRVISPIYAAMSAETLRNNNGKAAHSEWRNYDDFNEYFWTPGCFELSWPMKPESKFLTGPKGRKRTGKSSFVEHRTYLHLFRSFHRLWIFMVIMFQALAIIAFRKEHLDKDTFKILLSAGATYAIMNFIESFLDVVLMYGAYSMARGMAISRVFIKFFWWGLGSVFVVYVYVKVLQERTNGNSDEFFYRLYILVLGSYAAVRFIFGLLVKLPACHALSEMSDHSFFQFFKWIYQERYFVGRGLFENISDYCRYVAFWLIVLASKFTFAYFLQARMLLQLYIFATIKPLVKPTKTIIDLPSFEYSWHDIVSKSNDHALTIVSLWAPVVCIYLMDIHIWYTLLSAIIGGVMGAKARLGEIRSIEMVHKRFESFPEAFAKNLVSPVVKRVSFGQHASQDGQDMNKAYAAMFSPFWNEIIKSLREEDYISNREMDLLSIPSNTGSLGLVQWPLFLLCSKILVAIDLAMECTETQGVLWRQICDDEYMAYAVQECYYSVQNILNSMVDGVGLRWSDSTGDVDLQESATDALELRFWVSFRGQTLARTVRGMMYYRRALMLQSFLERRGLGVDDVSLTNMPRGFEASPEARAQADLKFTYVVSCQIYGQQKQQKKPEATDIALLLQRFEALRVAFIHSEDVGVEGKRNSILRKPENQNHAIVFTRGEAIQTIDMNQDNYLEEAIKMRNLLEEFHGKHGIRRPTILGVREHVFTGSVSSLAWFMSNQETSFVTLGQRVLAYPLNKASRVINISEDIYAGFNSTLRQGNITHHEYIQVGKGRDVGLNQIALFEGKVAGGNGEQVLSRDVYRIGQLFDFFRMMSFYFTTVGFYVCTMVLSFSSVLYFCFLHYHVVKPFSLMQMTVLTVYVFLYGRVYLVCHRAFFFIVLHYEMRVIALSNVESYFQLYYDAISAVLGLFTFSLGTRTHYFGRTILHGGAKYRATGRGFVVQHIKFADNYRLYSRSHFVKAFEVALLLIVYIAYGYTDGGAVSFVLLTISSWFLVISWLFAPYIFNPSGFEWQKWSRSKGELSWESWWEEEQMHIQTLRGRILETILSLRFFMFQYGVVYKLNLTGKDQRIIVKVSKTYLINASLELSQ
;
A
#
# COMPACT_ATOMS: atom_id res chain seq x y z
N LEU A 1 -15.80 -14.86 -31.97
CA LEU A 1 -16.81 -13.77 -31.78
C LEU A 1 -17.21 -13.13 -33.12
N GLU A 2 -16.29 -12.89 -34.05
CA GLU A 2 -16.62 -12.37 -35.39
C GLU A 2 -17.41 -13.37 -36.27
N ALA A 3 -17.24 -14.67 -36.07
CA ALA A 3 -17.97 -15.74 -36.77
C ALA A 3 -19.42 -15.99 -36.28
N ILE A 4 -19.90 -15.28 -35.24
CA ILE A 4 -21.24 -15.50 -34.66
C ILE A 4 -22.22 -14.47 -35.24
N ASN A 5 -23.35 -14.95 -35.77
CA ASN A 5 -24.41 -14.09 -36.33
C ASN A 5 -24.97 -13.11 -35.27
N ARG A 6 -25.45 -11.94 -35.70
CA ARG A 6 -25.91 -10.85 -34.79
C ARG A 6 -26.98 -11.34 -33.82
N ASP A 7 -27.90 -12.19 -34.28
CA ASP A 7 -29.00 -12.71 -33.47
C ASP A 7 -28.50 -13.67 -32.38
N ARG A 8 -27.55 -14.55 -32.72
CA ARG A 8 -26.92 -15.43 -31.72
C ARG A 8 -26.17 -14.63 -30.66
N LYS A 9 -25.52 -13.52 -31.03
CA LYS A 9 -24.91 -12.61 -30.05
C LYS A 9 -25.96 -12.02 -29.11
N LEU A 10 -27.10 -11.60 -29.63
CA LEU A 10 -28.19 -11.07 -28.82
C LEU A 10 -28.73 -12.12 -27.84
N PHE A 11 -28.93 -13.37 -28.28
CA PHE A 11 -29.37 -14.47 -27.42
C PHE A 11 -28.37 -14.79 -26.30
N LEU A 12 -27.07 -14.85 -26.61
CA LEU A 12 -26.03 -15.08 -25.61
C LEU A 12 -25.94 -13.94 -24.59
N VAL A 13 -26.03 -12.68 -25.05
CA VAL A 13 -26.04 -11.52 -24.15
C VAL A 13 -27.29 -11.54 -23.26
N SER A 14 -28.46 -11.86 -23.82
CA SER A 14 -29.72 -11.97 -23.09
C SER A 14 -29.66 -13.09 -22.04
N LEU A 15 -29.13 -14.27 -22.42
CA LEU A 15 -28.91 -15.38 -21.50
C LEU A 15 -28.03 -14.99 -20.32
N TYR A 16 -26.93 -14.29 -20.58
CA TYR A 16 -26.05 -13.79 -19.51
C TYR A 16 -26.79 -12.85 -18.56
N PHE A 17 -27.56 -11.89 -19.08
CA PHE A 17 -28.33 -10.97 -18.23
C PHE A 17 -29.43 -11.67 -17.43
N LEU A 18 -30.08 -12.70 -17.98
CA LEU A 18 -31.07 -13.51 -17.26
C LEU A 18 -30.43 -14.31 -16.13
N ILE A 19 -29.32 -15.02 -16.42
CA ILE A 19 -28.54 -15.74 -15.40
C ILE A 19 -28.08 -14.77 -14.31
N TRP A 20 -27.51 -13.63 -14.71
CA TRP A 20 -27.05 -12.60 -13.78
C TRP A 20 -28.20 -12.07 -12.92
N GLY A 21 -29.37 -11.80 -13.52
CA GLY A 21 -30.59 -11.36 -12.86
C GLY A 21 -31.03 -12.30 -11.74
N GLU A 22 -31.22 -13.57 -12.08
CA GLU A 22 -31.73 -14.62 -11.18
C GLU A 22 -30.69 -15.10 -10.14
N ALA A 23 -29.40 -15.06 -10.48
CA ALA A 23 -28.33 -15.55 -9.60
C ALA A 23 -27.91 -14.56 -8.48
N ALA A 24 -28.79 -13.64 -8.05
CA ALA A 24 -28.47 -12.55 -7.14
C ALA A 24 -27.68 -12.98 -5.88
N ASN A 25 -28.03 -14.12 -5.29
CA ASN A 25 -27.40 -14.65 -4.08
C ASN A 25 -25.99 -15.23 -4.27
N VAL A 26 -25.59 -15.56 -5.51
CA VAL A 26 -24.30 -16.19 -5.83
C VAL A 26 -23.43 -15.34 -6.77
N ARG A 27 -23.81 -14.07 -7.03
CA ARG A 27 -23.07 -13.14 -7.91
C ARG A 27 -21.61 -12.92 -7.52
N PHE A 28 -21.26 -13.15 -6.26
CA PHE A 28 -19.90 -13.06 -5.76
C PHE A 28 -18.99 -14.23 -6.18
N LEU A 29 -19.53 -15.16 -6.97
CA LEU A 29 -18.79 -16.26 -7.58
C LEU A 29 -18.71 -16.10 -9.12
N PRO A 30 -17.91 -15.16 -9.65
CA PRO A 30 -17.90 -14.89 -11.09
C PRO A 30 -17.48 -16.11 -11.92
N GLU A 31 -16.54 -16.93 -11.44
CA GLU A 31 -16.14 -18.14 -12.17
C GLU A 31 -17.22 -19.23 -12.14
N CYS A 32 -18.02 -19.28 -11.08
CA CYS A 32 -19.22 -20.12 -11.04
C CYS A 32 -20.27 -19.64 -12.05
N ILE A 33 -20.49 -18.33 -12.17
CA ILE A 33 -21.42 -17.76 -13.16
C ILE A 33 -20.93 -18.05 -14.57
N CYS A 34 -19.63 -17.90 -14.85
CA CYS A 34 -19.05 -18.28 -16.14
C CYS A 34 -19.28 -19.77 -16.44
N TYR A 35 -19.13 -20.66 -15.46
CA TYR A 35 -19.42 -22.08 -15.64
C TYR A 35 -20.90 -22.34 -16.00
N ILE A 36 -21.83 -21.71 -15.28
CA ILE A 36 -23.28 -21.82 -15.58
C ILE A 36 -23.56 -21.28 -16.98
N PHE A 37 -23.06 -20.08 -17.30
CA PHE A 37 -23.22 -19.45 -18.60
C PHE A 37 -22.68 -20.33 -19.73
N HIS A 38 -21.48 -20.89 -19.61
CA HIS A 38 -20.89 -21.72 -20.67
C HIS A 38 -21.70 -22.99 -20.94
N ASN A 39 -22.21 -23.66 -19.90
CA ASN A 39 -23.03 -24.86 -20.10
C ASN A 39 -24.40 -24.52 -20.68
N MET A 40 -25.08 -23.50 -20.15
CA MET A 40 -26.37 -23.04 -20.68
C MET A 40 -26.26 -22.47 -22.09
N ALA A 41 -25.17 -21.77 -22.40
CA ALA A 41 -24.90 -21.27 -23.75
C ALA A 41 -24.73 -22.42 -24.74
N LYS A 42 -24.07 -23.51 -24.33
CA LYS A 42 -23.91 -24.71 -25.16
C LYS A 42 -25.24 -25.42 -25.38
N GLU A 43 -26.08 -25.49 -24.34
CA GLU A 43 -27.43 -26.03 -24.40
C GLU A 43 -28.37 -25.19 -25.28
N LEU A 44 -28.23 -23.86 -25.24
CA LEU A 44 -28.94 -22.91 -26.07
C LEU A 44 -28.49 -22.99 -27.53
N ASP A 45 -27.19 -23.04 -27.80
CA ASP A 45 -26.64 -23.08 -29.16
C ASP A 45 -27.09 -24.36 -29.89
N ALA A 46 -27.04 -25.51 -29.21
CA ALA A 46 -27.57 -26.77 -29.75
C ALA A 46 -29.06 -26.70 -30.09
N ARG A 47 -29.85 -25.89 -29.35
CA ARG A 47 -31.30 -25.73 -29.56
C ARG A 47 -31.63 -24.70 -30.63
N LEU A 48 -30.83 -23.65 -30.77
CA LEU A 48 -31.01 -22.64 -31.82
C LEU A 48 -30.91 -23.24 -33.23
N ASP A 49 -30.23 -24.38 -33.38
CA ASP A 49 -30.15 -25.14 -34.63
C ASP A 49 -31.44 -25.92 -34.98
N HIS A 50 -32.34 -26.16 -34.01
CA HIS A 50 -33.53 -27.01 -34.17
C HIS A 50 -34.84 -26.25 -34.46
N GLY A 51 -34.84 -24.92 -34.46
CA GLY A 51 -36.00 -24.09 -34.88
C GLY A 51 -37.22 -24.10 -33.93
N GLU A 52 -37.28 -24.99 -32.94
CA GLU A 52 -38.38 -25.10 -31.97
C GLU A 52 -37.95 -24.73 -30.55
N ALA A 53 -38.83 -24.05 -29.81
CA ALA A 53 -38.60 -23.64 -28.42
C ALA A 53 -38.79 -24.84 -27.46
N VAL A 54 -37.73 -25.60 -27.22
CA VAL A 54 -37.72 -26.74 -26.29
C VAL A 54 -37.26 -26.33 -24.89
N ARG A 55 -37.86 -26.93 -23.85
CA ARG A 55 -37.48 -26.74 -22.44
C ARG A 55 -36.01 -27.15 -22.21
N ALA A 56 -35.33 -26.47 -21.29
CA ALA A 56 -33.96 -26.80 -20.89
C ALA A 56 -33.95 -28.01 -19.95
N ASP A 57 -33.32 -29.10 -20.36
CA ASP A 57 -33.29 -30.37 -19.62
C ASP A 57 -32.58 -30.19 -18.27
N SER A 58 -31.60 -29.28 -18.23
CA SER A 58 -30.85 -28.92 -17.03
C SER A 58 -31.69 -28.27 -15.93
N CYS A 59 -32.87 -27.76 -16.27
CA CYS A 59 -33.74 -27.04 -15.34
C CYS A 59 -35.05 -27.80 -15.02
N VAL A 60 -35.22 -29.03 -15.50
CA VAL A 60 -36.43 -29.83 -15.27
C VAL A 60 -36.47 -30.40 -13.85
N ILE A 61 -37.57 -30.17 -13.13
CA ILE A 61 -37.88 -30.73 -11.82
C ILE A 61 -38.60 -32.08 -12.00
N GLU A 62 -38.55 -32.95 -10.99
CA GLU A 62 -39.21 -34.27 -10.99
C GLU A 62 -40.70 -34.23 -11.35
N ASN A 63 -41.38 -33.10 -11.09
CA ASN A 63 -42.78 -32.87 -11.42
C ASN A 63 -43.03 -32.46 -12.89
N GLY A 64 -41.99 -32.40 -13.73
CA GLY A 64 -42.07 -31.96 -15.14
C GLY A 64 -42.11 -30.43 -15.35
N SER A 65 -42.10 -29.64 -14.27
CA SER A 65 -41.94 -28.18 -14.30
C SER A 65 -40.47 -27.77 -14.46
N VAL A 66 -40.22 -26.54 -14.93
CA VAL A 66 -38.86 -26.02 -15.14
C VAL A 66 -38.57 -24.92 -14.12
N SER A 67 -37.47 -25.04 -13.37
CA SER A 67 -37.03 -24.02 -12.41
C SER A 67 -35.51 -23.90 -12.43
N PHE A 68 -35.01 -22.78 -12.93
CA PHE A 68 -33.58 -22.43 -12.88
C PHE A 68 -33.11 -22.25 -11.43
N LEU A 69 -33.92 -21.59 -10.60
CA LEU A 69 -33.57 -21.33 -9.21
C LEU A 69 -33.40 -22.64 -8.44
N ASP A 70 -34.36 -23.56 -8.50
CA ASP A 70 -34.32 -24.77 -7.68
C ASP A 70 -33.23 -25.77 -8.12
N ARG A 71 -33.00 -25.89 -9.43
CA ARG A 71 -32.03 -26.87 -9.96
C ARG A 71 -30.60 -26.34 -10.05
N VAL A 72 -30.40 -25.04 -10.30
CA VAL A 72 -29.07 -24.46 -10.56
C VAL A 72 -28.59 -23.61 -9.37
N ILE A 73 -29.40 -22.66 -8.90
CA ILE A 73 -28.94 -21.65 -7.92
C ILE A 73 -29.10 -22.11 -6.47
N SER A 74 -30.25 -22.64 -6.09
CA SER A 74 -30.59 -23.08 -4.73
C SER A 74 -29.59 -24.09 -4.16
N PRO A 75 -29.09 -25.10 -4.89
CA PRO A 75 -28.10 -26.04 -4.36
C PRO A 75 -26.77 -25.35 -4.00
N ILE A 76 -26.33 -24.40 -4.82
CA ILE A 76 -25.10 -23.63 -4.60
C ILE A 76 -25.29 -22.70 -3.40
N TYR A 77 -26.41 -21.99 -3.34
CA TYR A 77 -26.75 -21.12 -2.22
C TYR A 77 -26.84 -21.88 -0.90
N ALA A 78 -27.48 -23.05 -0.87
CA ALA A 78 -27.57 -23.90 0.31
C ALA A 78 -26.18 -24.33 0.81
N ALA A 79 -25.28 -24.71 -0.09
CA ALA A 79 -23.90 -25.05 0.26
C ALA A 79 -23.14 -23.85 0.83
N MET A 80 -23.29 -22.67 0.24
CA MET A 80 -22.67 -21.43 0.75
C MET A 80 -23.24 -21.01 2.10
N SER A 81 -24.57 -21.09 2.28
CA SER A 81 -25.26 -20.75 3.52
C SER A 81 -24.79 -21.64 4.67
N ALA A 82 -24.66 -22.95 4.42
CA ALA A 82 -24.13 -23.91 5.38
C ALA A 82 -22.68 -23.61 5.79
N GLU A 83 -21.80 -23.23 4.86
CA GLU A 83 -20.42 -22.80 5.19
C GLU A 83 -20.39 -21.45 5.93
N THR A 84 -21.29 -20.53 5.57
CA THR A 84 -21.40 -19.24 6.26
C THR A 84 -21.79 -19.41 7.73
N LEU A 85 -22.67 -20.36 8.05
CA LEU A 85 -23.00 -20.70 9.44
C LEU A 85 -21.78 -21.25 10.21
N ARG A 86 -20.89 -22.01 9.55
CA ARG A 86 -19.65 -22.54 10.17
C ARG A 86 -18.61 -21.46 10.47
N ASN A 87 -18.68 -20.31 9.80
CA ASN A 87 -17.82 -19.15 10.09
C ASN A 87 -18.01 -18.65 11.53
N ASN A 88 -19.14 -18.94 12.18
CA ASN A 88 -19.42 -18.58 13.58
C ASN A 88 -19.16 -17.08 13.86
N ASN A 89 -19.73 -16.21 13.03
CA ASN A 89 -19.54 -14.75 13.08
C ASN A 89 -18.07 -14.29 13.07
N GLY A 90 -17.20 -15.00 12.34
CA GLY A 90 -15.78 -14.68 12.22
C GLY A 90 -14.91 -15.15 13.39
N LYS A 91 -15.46 -15.95 14.32
CA LYS A 91 -14.70 -16.56 15.42
C LYS A 91 -14.02 -17.87 15.03
N ALA A 92 -14.53 -18.58 14.02
CA ALA A 92 -13.91 -19.80 13.52
C ALA A 92 -12.59 -19.51 12.81
N ALA A 93 -11.63 -20.45 12.84
CA ALA A 93 -10.40 -20.27 12.08
C ALA A 93 -10.68 -20.32 10.57
N HIS A 94 -9.98 -19.54 9.75
CA HIS A 94 -10.11 -19.62 8.29
C HIS A 94 -9.83 -21.01 7.72
N SER A 95 -9.07 -21.83 8.44
CA SER A 95 -8.81 -23.23 8.13
C SER A 95 -9.96 -24.17 8.46
N GLU A 96 -11.10 -23.69 9.00
CA GLU A 96 -12.26 -24.49 9.48
C GLU A 96 -13.52 -24.38 8.60
N TRP A 97 -13.56 -23.46 7.63
CA TRP A 97 -14.68 -23.26 6.70
C TRP A 97 -14.18 -22.82 5.31
N ARG A 98 -15.04 -22.90 4.28
CA ARG A 98 -14.74 -22.42 2.91
C ARG A 98 -15.22 -20.98 2.70
N ASN A 99 -14.34 -20.09 2.27
CA ASN A 99 -14.71 -18.73 1.88
C ASN A 99 -15.11 -18.64 0.39
N TYR A 100 -15.57 -17.47 -0.07
CA TYR A 100 -16.00 -17.30 -1.46
C TYR A 100 -14.89 -17.60 -2.48
N ASP A 101 -13.62 -17.26 -2.16
CA ASP A 101 -12.47 -17.58 -3.00
C ASP A 101 -12.24 -19.10 -3.12
N ASP A 102 -12.46 -19.85 -2.03
CA ASP A 102 -12.39 -21.32 -2.04
C ASP A 102 -13.44 -21.93 -2.99
N PHE A 103 -14.63 -21.31 -3.10
CA PHE A 103 -15.67 -21.72 -4.05
C PHE A 103 -15.30 -21.37 -5.49
N ASN A 104 -14.77 -20.17 -5.76
CA ASN A 104 -14.35 -19.77 -7.12
C ASN A 104 -13.16 -20.59 -7.62
N GLU A 105 -12.23 -20.93 -6.74
CA GLU A 105 -11.03 -21.69 -7.09
C GLU A 105 -11.34 -23.08 -7.63
N TYR A 106 -12.45 -23.69 -7.20
CA TYR A 106 -12.93 -24.95 -7.78
C TYR A 106 -13.05 -24.86 -9.31
N PHE A 107 -13.53 -23.72 -9.82
CA PHE A 107 -13.73 -23.44 -11.24
C PHE A 107 -12.46 -23.07 -12.00
N TRP A 108 -11.35 -22.76 -11.33
CA TRP A 108 -10.05 -22.50 -11.98
C TRP A 108 -9.32 -23.76 -12.43
N THR A 109 -9.92 -24.92 -12.18
CA THR A 109 -9.27 -26.20 -12.33
C THR A 109 -10.16 -27.19 -13.09
N PRO A 110 -9.59 -28.17 -13.81
CA PRO A 110 -10.40 -29.16 -14.54
C PRO A 110 -11.35 -30.00 -13.67
N GLY A 111 -11.19 -29.97 -12.35
CA GLY A 111 -12.11 -30.66 -11.43
C GLY A 111 -13.51 -30.08 -11.40
N CYS A 112 -13.75 -28.87 -11.94
CA CYS A 112 -15.09 -28.33 -12.09
C CYS A 112 -15.99 -29.18 -13.01
N PHE A 113 -15.39 -30.01 -13.88
CA PHE A 113 -16.14 -30.97 -14.68
C PHE A 113 -16.71 -32.14 -13.85
N GLU A 114 -16.23 -32.38 -12.61
CA GLU A 114 -16.83 -33.36 -11.69
C GLU A 114 -18.24 -32.93 -11.22
N LEU A 115 -18.54 -31.63 -11.21
CA LEU A 115 -19.87 -31.09 -10.89
C LEU A 115 -20.91 -31.54 -11.93
N SER A 116 -20.48 -31.71 -13.19
CA SER A 116 -21.28 -32.04 -14.38
C SER A 116 -22.44 -31.07 -14.68
N TRP A 117 -23.05 -31.22 -15.85
CA TRP A 117 -24.23 -30.46 -16.28
C TRP A 117 -25.26 -31.45 -16.86
N PRO A 118 -26.42 -31.69 -16.20
CA PRO A 118 -26.91 -31.10 -14.95
C PRO A 118 -26.05 -31.42 -13.71
N MET A 119 -26.13 -30.61 -12.65
CA MET A 119 -25.25 -30.77 -11.48
C MET A 119 -25.56 -32.05 -10.68
N LYS A 120 -24.51 -32.81 -10.34
CA LYS A 120 -24.63 -33.99 -9.47
C LYS A 120 -24.78 -33.58 -8.00
N PRO A 121 -25.85 -34.00 -7.29
CA PRO A 121 -26.05 -33.68 -5.87
C PRO A 121 -24.93 -34.21 -4.97
N GLU A 122 -24.31 -35.34 -5.34
CA GLU A 122 -23.21 -35.97 -4.58
C GLU A 122 -21.83 -35.33 -4.84
N SER A 123 -21.76 -34.26 -5.62
CA SER A 123 -20.50 -33.60 -5.93
C SER A 123 -19.86 -33.02 -4.67
N LYS A 124 -18.53 -33.15 -4.59
CA LYS A 124 -17.70 -32.59 -3.50
C LYS A 124 -17.82 -31.07 -3.35
N PHE A 125 -18.28 -30.37 -4.39
CA PHE A 125 -18.53 -28.94 -4.37
C PHE A 125 -19.77 -28.59 -3.52
N LEU A 126 -20.88 -29.32 -3.73
CA LEU A 126 -22.16 -29.10 -3.05
C LEU A 126 -22.20 -29.71 -1.64
N THR A 127 -21.50 -30.84 -1.42
CA THR A 127 -21.47 -31.49 -0.10
C THR A 127 -20.35 -30.93 0.79
N GLY A 128 -20.64 -30.69 2.08
CA GLY A 128 -19.60 -30.36 3.07
C GLY A 128 -18.78 -31.59 3.53
N PRO A 129 -17.61 -31.40 4.17
CA PRO A 129 -16.80 -32.49 4.71
C PRO A 129 -17.58 -33.37 5.71
N LYS A 130 -17.45 -34.70 5.60
CA LYS A 130 -18.09 -35.69 6.48
C LYS A 130 -17.27 -35.92 7.77
N GLY A 131 -17.91 -35.84 8.95
CA GLY A 131 -17.38 -36.29 10.25
C GLY A 131 -16.38 -35.34 10.94
N ARG A 132 -15.43 -35.89 11.72
CA ARG A 132 -14.38 -35.18 12.49
C ARG A 132 -13.30 -34.49 11.63
N LYS A 133 -13.42 -34.51 10.30
CA LYS A 133 -12.38 -34.07 9.36
C LYS A 133 -12.46 -32.56 9.14
N ARG A 134 -11.32 -31.88 9.32
CA ARG A 134 -11.19 -30.42 9.19
C ARG A 134 -11.03 -30.05 7.70
N THR A 135 -12.13 -29.59 7.12
CA THR A 135 -12.29 -28.72 5.93
C THR A 135 -12.29 -29.22 4.50
N GLY A 136 -13.06 -28.47 3.68
CA GLY A 136 -13.34 -28.66 2.26
C GLY A 136 -12.37 -27.98 1.29
N LYS A 137 -11.19 -27.50 1.74
CA LYS A 137 -10.27 -26.72 0.90
C LYS A 137 -9.41 -27.63 0.03
N SER A 138 -9.20 -27.25 -1.23
CA SER A 138 -8.60 -28.12 -2.26
C SER A 138 -7.10 -27.94 -2.49
N SER A 139 -6.52 -26.77 -2.20
CA SER A 139 -5.19 -26.37 -2.69
C SER A 139 -4.37 -25.58 -1.66
N PHE A 140 -4.98 -24.60 -1.00
CA PHE A 140 -4.32 -23.75 -0.02
C PHE A 140 -5.09 -23.70 1.29
N VAL A 141 -4.38 -23.81 2.41
CA VAL A 141 -4.95 -23.67 3.75
C VAL A 141 -4.23 -22.55 4.49
N GLU A 142 -5.01 -21.54 4.86
CA GLU A 142 -4.56 -20.38 5.62
C GLU A 142 -4.36 -20.77 7.10
N HIS A 143 -3.22 -21.38 7.41
CA HIS A 143 -2.78 -21.60 8.79
C HIS A 143 -2.13 -20.34 9.37
N ARG A 144 -2.49 -19.92 10.58
CA ARG A 144 -1.90 -18.72 11.21
C ARG A 144 -0.48 -19.03 11.73
N THR A 145 0.57 -18.86 10.92
CA THR A 145 1.96 -19.17 11.31
C THR A 145 2.96 -18.28 10.56
N TYR A 146 4.09 -17.97 11.20
CA TYR A 146 5.25 -17.34 10.52
C TYR A 146 5.82 -18.19 9.38
N LEU A 147 5.55 -19.49 9.38
CA LEU A 147 6.07 -20.42 8.38
C LEU A 147 5.57 -20.14 6.96
N HIS A 148 4.42 -19.48 6.79
CA HIS A 148 3.94 -19.05 5.46
C HIS A 148 4.85 -18.01 4.84
N LEU A 149 5.44 -17.12 5.63
CA LEU A 149 6.41 -16.16 5.10
C LEU A 149 7.63 -16.87 4.51
N PHE A 150 8.13 -17.89 5.21
CA PHE A 150 9.25 -18.68 4.75
C PHE A 150 8.88 -19.49 3.50
N ARG A 151 7.69 -20.12 3.50
CA ARG A 151 7.16 -20.89 2.37
C ARG A 151 6.98 -20.05 1.10
N SER A 152 6.31 -18.90 1.22
CA SER A 152 6.01 -18.01 0.09
C SER A 152 7.25 -17.38 -0.54
N PHE A 153 8.31 -17.16 0.24
CA PHE A 153 9.56 -16.53 -0.21
C PHE A 153 10.80 -17.43 -0.03
N HIS A 154 10.64 -18.75 -0.12
CA HIS A 154 11.71 -19.72 0.18
C HIS A 154 13.00 -19.46 -0.61
N ARG A 155 12.91 -19.05 -1.89
CA ARG A 155 14.08 -18.74 -2.74
C ARG A 155 14.93 -17.58 -2.19
N LEU A 156 14.30 -16.58 -1.57
CA LEU A 156 14.99 -15.46 -0.92
C LEU A 156 15.77 -15.96 0.29
N TRP A 157 15.12 -16.76 1.16
CA TRP A 157 15.76 -17.28 2.37
C TRP A 157 16.91 -18.24 2.05
N ILE A 158 16.74 -19.13 1.08
CA ILE A 158 17.80 -20.02 0.58
C ILE A 158 19.01 -19.20 0.11
N PHE A 159 18.78 -18.18 -0.72
CA PHE A 159 19.84 -17.33 -1.23
C PHE A 159 20.59 -16.60 -0.10
N MET A 160 19.86 -16.03 0.86
CA MET A 160 20.44 -15.32 2.01
C MET A 160 21.28 -16.25 2.89
N VAL A 161 20.80 -17.45 3.19
CA VAL A 161 21.54 -18.42 4.02
C VAL A 161 22.82 -18.88 3.32
N ILE A 162 22.75 -19.20 2.02
CA ILE A 162 23.91 -19.63 1.24
C ILE A 162 24.96 -18.51 1.14
N MET A 163 24.52 -17.28 0.85
CA MET A 163 25.43 -16.14 0.76
C MET A 163 26.07 -15.82 2.12
N PHE A 164 25.32 -15.91 3.21
CA PHE A 164 25.87 -15.75 4.56
C PHE A 164 26.94 -16.80 4.87
N GLN A 165 26.66 -18.07 4.57
CA GLN A 165 27.62 -19.16 4.74
C GLN A 165 28.88 -18.97 3.90
N ALA A 166 28.75 -18.59 2.62
CA ALA A 166 29.88 -18.33 1.75
C ALA A 166 30.78 -17.20 2.29
N LEU A 167 30.19 -16.07 2.67
CA LEU A 167 30.93 -14.93 3.24
C LEU A 167 31.59 -15.28 4.58
N ALA A 168 30.91 -16.04 5.44
CA ALA A 168 31.48 -16.51 6.71
C ALA A 168 32.70 -17.40 6.47
N ILE A 169 32.61 -18.39 5.56
CA ILE A 169 33.74 -19.28 5.23
C ILE A 169 34.94 -18.48 4.74
N ILE A 170 34.73 -17.53 3.81
CA ILE A 170 35.81 -16.67 3.29
C ILE A 170 36.46 -15.86 4.41
N ALA A 171 35.66 -15.30 5.33
CA ALA A 171 36.16 -14.54 6.47
C ALA A 171 36.98 -15.39 7.46
N PHE A 172 36.54 -16.62 7.78
CA PHE A 172 37.26 -17.52 8.70
C PHE A 172 38.63 -17.97 8.15
N ARG A 173 38.80 -17.98 6.82
CA ARG A 173 40.01 -18.41 6.10
C ARG A 173 40.97 -17.27 5.72
N LYS A 174 40.76 -16.06 6.25
CA LYS A 174 41.62 -14.88 6.00
C LYS A 174 41.82 -14.58 4.50
N GLU A 175 40.78 -14.75 3.68
CA GLU A 175 40.81 -14.39 2.23
C GLU A 175 41.75 -15.23 1.35
N HIS A 176 42.33 -16.32 1.86
CA HIS A 176 43.13 -17.25 1.04
C HIS A 176 42.21 -18.21 0.26
N LEU A 177 42.14 -18.01 -1.06
CA LEU A 177 41.35 -18.81 -2.01
C LEU A 177 42.13 -20.06 -2.48
N ASP A 178 42.45 -20.94 -1.54
CA ASP A 178 43.11 -22.21 -1.86
C ASP A 178 42.08 -23.27 -2.29
N LYS A 179 42.55 -24.35 -2.94
CA LYS A 179 41.74 -25.53 -3.28
C LYS A 179 40.97 -26.09 -2.06
N ASP A 180 41.59 -26.00 -0.90
CA ASP A 180 41.02 -26.37 0.39
C ASP A 180 39.88 -25.47 0.84
N THR A 181 39.99 -24.17 0.60
CA THR A 181 38.91 -23.21 0.85
C THR A 181 37.73 -23.49 -0.09
N PHE A 182 38.00 -23.85 -1.35
CA PHE A 182 36.97 -24.26 -2.30
C PHE A 182 36.23 -25.54 -1.89
N LYS A 183 36.96 -26.55 -1.38
CA LYS A 183 36.36 -27.78 -0.82
C LYS A 183 35.39 -27.48 0.32
N ILE A 184 35.69 -26.50 1.18
CA ILE A 184 34.79 -26.07 2.26
C ILE A 184 33.63 -25.24 1.72
N LEU A 185 33.86 -24.37 0.74
CA LEU A 185 32.82 -23.56 0.11
C LEU A 185 31.73 -24.42 -0.56
N LEU A 186 32.10 -25.61 -1.06
CA LEU A 186 31.18 -26.61 -1.59
C LEU A 186 30.14 -27.12 -0.58
N SER A 187 30.30 -26.87 0.73
CA SER A 187 29.24 -27.06 1.74
C SER A 187 27.95 -26.30 1.42
N ALA A 188 28.04 -25.21 0.64
CA ALA A 188 26.87 -24.47 0.16
C ALA A 188 25.89 -25.36 -0.62
N GLY A 189 26.37 -26.38 -1.34
CA GLY A 189 25.53 -27.34 -2.05
C GLY A 189 24.70 -28.22 -1.10
N ALA A 190 25.31 -28.69 0.00
CA ALA A 190 24.62 -29.43 1.04
C ALA A 190 23.58 -28.56 1.76
N THR A 191 23.92 -27.31 2.09
CA THR A 191 22.97 -26.36 2.67
C THR A 191 21.81 -26.05 1.73
N TYR A 192 22.06 -25.87 0.43
CA TYR A 192 21.00 -25.70 -0.56
C TYR A 192 20.04 -26.89 -0.56
N ALA A 193 20.55 -28.13 -0.54
CA ALA A 193 19.70 -29.32 -0.50
C ALA A 193 18.86 -29.42 0.79
N ILE A 194 19.47 -29.15 1.96
CA ILE A 194 18.77 -29.12 3.26
C ILE A 194 17.66 -28.07 3.26
N MET A 195 17.93 -26.86 2.75
CA MET A 195 16.94 -25.79 2.74
C MET A 195 15.77 -26.07 1.79
N ASN A 196 16.00 -26.74 0.66
CA ASN A 196 14.91 -27.22 -0.20
C ASN A 196 14.11 -28.36 0.47
N PHE A 197 14.77 -29.22 1.25
CA PHE A 197 14.06 -30.22 2.06
C PHE A 197 13.18 -29.56 3.13
N ILE A 198 13.66 -28.52 3.81
CA ILE A 198 12.85 -27.74 4.76
C ILE A 198 11.64 -27.14 4.06
N GLU A 199 11.80 -26.58 2.86
CA GLU A 199 10.67 -26.08 2.06
C GLU A 199 9.64 -27.17 1.78
N SER A 200 10.08 -28.34 1.32
CA SER A 200 9.17 -29.46 1.03
C SER A 200 8.51 -30.04 2.28
N PHE A 201 9.21 -30.03 3.42
CA PHE A 201 8.63 -30.37 4.72
C PHE A 201 7.55 -29.35 5.13
N LEU A 202 7.78 -28.06 4.91
CA LEU A 202 6.80 -27.02 5.19
C LEU A 202 5.58 -27.12 4.29
N ASP A 203 5.74 -27.48 3.01
CA ASP A 203 4.63 -27.80 2.11
C ASP A 203 3.77 -28.94 2.67
N VAL A 204 4.40 -29.99 3.21
CA VAL A 204 3.67 -31.12 3.83
C VAL A 204 2.88 -30.68 5.07
N VAL A 205 3.53 -29.96 5.99
CA VAL A 205 2.95 -29.52 7.27
C VAL A 205 1.82 -28.52 7.04
N LEU A 206 2.02 -27.54 6.16
CA LEU A 206 1.04 -26.49 5.90
C LEU A 206 -0.10 -26.94 4.96
N MET A 207 0.00 -28.11 4.33
CA MET A 207 -1.10 -28.73 3.57
C MET A 207 -1.90 -29.76 4.38
N TYR A 208 -1.56 -29.99 5.66
CA TYR A 208 -2.19 -30.99 6.54
C TYR A 208 -3.73 -30.92 6.59
N GLY A 209 -4.30 -29.71 6.54
CA GLY A 209 -5.76 -29.52 6.52
C GLY A 209 -6.44 -29.85 5.18
N ALA A 210 -5.74 -29.76 4.05
CA ALA A 210 -6.34 -29.94 2.71
C ALA A 210 -6.29 -31.39 2.20
N TYR A 211 -5.51 -32.30 2.81
CA TYR A 211 -5.27 -33.66 2.28
C TYR A 211 -6.55 -34.50 2.02
N SER A 212 -7.64 -34.24 2.72
CA SER A 212 -8.87 -35.04 2.55
C SER A 212 -9.67 -34.71 1.29
N MET A 213 -9.50 -33.49 0.75
CA MET A 213 -10.24 -32.95 -0.40
C MET A 213 -9.32 -32.54 -1.56
N ALA A 214 -8.04 -32.31 -1.27
CA ALA A 214 -7.01 -32.14 -2.28
C ALA A 214 -6.91 -33.37 -3.17
N ARG A 215 -6.61 -33.14 -4.45
CA ARG A 215 -6.54 -34.21 -5.44
C ARG A 215 -5.40 -35.16 -5.12
N GLY A 216 -5.59 -36.45 -5.39
CA GLY A 216 -4.50 -37.45 -5.34
C GLY A 216 -3.25 -37.00 -6.09
N MET A 217 -3.40 -36.26 -7.20
CA MET A 217 -2.27 -35.66 -7.95
C MET A 217 -1.58 -34.47 -7.25
N ALA A 218 -2.29 -33.63 -6.50
CA ALA A 218 -1.66 -32.52 -5.76
C ALA A 218 -0.89 -33.06 -4.55
N ILE A 219 -1.51 -34.05 -3.88
CA ILE A 219 -0.92 -34.76 -2.75
C ILE A 219 0.31 -35.55 -3.19
N SER A 220 0.22 -36.32 -4.27
CA SER A 220 1.35 -37.11 -4.80
C SER A 220 2.53 -36.22 -5.17
N ARG A 221 2.30 -35.03 -5.72
CA ARG A 221 3.36 -34.07 -6.00
C ARG A 221 4.11 -33.62 -4.74
N VAL A 222 3.38 -33.24 -3.70
CA VAL A 222 3.99 -32.80 -2.42
C VAL A 222 4.80 -33.94 -1.81
N PHE A 223 4.27 -35.18 -1.83
CA PHE A 223 5.02 -36.35 -1.37
C PHE A 223 6.25 -36.65 -2.24
N ILE A 224 6.14 -36.61 -3.57
CA ILE A 224 7.28 -36.82 -4.48
C ILE A 224 8.37 -35.79 -4.21
N LYS A 225 8.01 -34.51 -4.08
CA LYS A 225 8.96 -33.45 -3.72
C LYS A 225 9.63 -33.70 -2.37
N PHE A 226 8.84 -34.09 -1.36
CA PHE A 226 9.34 -34.40 -0.03
C PHE A 226 10.39 -35.52 -0.05
N PHE A 227 10.11 -36.64 -0.71
CA PHE A 227 11.07 -37.74 -0.83
C PHE A 227 12.25 -37.41 -1.74
N TRP A 228 12.02 -36.70 -2.85
CA TRP A 228 13.08 -36.27 -3.76
C TRP A 228 14.11 -35.39 -3.05
N TRP A 229 13.65 -34.36 -2.33
CA TRP A 229 14.53 -33.48 -1.56
C TRP A 229 15.04 -34.12 -0.28
N GLY A 230 14.28 -35.02 0.35
CA GLY A 230 14.72 -35.80 1.49
C GLY A 230 15.91 -36.69 1.14
N LEU A 231 15.72 -37.61 0.18
CA LEU A 231 16.78 -38.51 -0.29
C LEU A 231 17.93 -37.74 -0.93
N GLY A 232 17.62 -36.71 -1.73
CA GLY A 232 18.62 -35.84 -2.34
C GLY A 232 19.48 -35.11 -1.31
N SER A 233 18.89 -34.59 -0.22
CA SER A 233 19.65 -33.93 0.85
C SER A 233 20.56 -34.90 1.59
N VAL A 234 20.07 -36.10 1.91
CA VAL A 234 20.88 -37.14 2.55
C VAL A 234 22.04 -37.54 1.64
N PHE A 235 21.79 -37.75 0.34
CA PHE A 235 22.82 -38.11 -0.63
C PHE A 235 23.89 -37.02 -0.79
N VAL A 236 23.49 -35.77 -1.02
CA VAL A 236 24.43 -34.64 -1.19
C VAL A 236 25.24 -34.41 0.08
N VAL A 237 24.61 -34.47 1.27
CA VAL A 237 25.32 -34.37 2.56
C VAL A 237 26.29 -35.52 2.74
N TYR A 238 25.89 -36.76 2.45
CA TYR A 238 26.76 -37.93 2.56
C TYR A 238 28.00 -37.82 1.67
N VAL A 239 27.83 -37.47 0.39
CA VAL A 239 28.96 -37.27 -0.54
C VAL A 239 29.85 -36.12 -0.03
N TYR A 240 29.27 -35.02 0.46
CA TYR A 240 30.04 -33.91 1.02
C TYR A 240 30.84 -34.31 2.28
N VAL A 241 30.27 -35.11 3.18
CA VAL A 241 30.99 -35.65 4.35
C VAL A 241 32.15 -36.54 3.90
N LYS A 242 31.99 -37.34 2.83
CA LYS A 242 33.10 -38.10 2.23
C LYS A 242 34.18 -37.19 1.64
N VAL A 243 33.82 -36.07 1.01
CA VAL A 243 34.79 -35.05 0.56
C VAL A 243 35.58 -34.47 1.74
N LEU A 244 34.93 -34.25 2.89
CA LEU A 244 35.63 -33.81 4.11
C LEU A 244 36.55 -34.89 4.69
N GLN A 245 36.16 -36.17 4.63
CA GLN A 245 37.01 -37.29 5.05
C GLN A 245 38.24 -37.45 4.15
N GLU A 246 38.07 -37.36 2.83
CA GLU A 246 39.20 -37.35 1.87
C GLU A 246 40.17 -36.19 2.16
N ARG A 247 39.64 -35.02 2.52
CA ARG A 247 40.44 -33.86 2.91
C ARG A 247 41.28 -34.12 4.16
N THR A 248 40.70 -34.72 5.21
CA THR A 248 41.41 -34.98 6.47
C THR A 248 42.43 -36.12 6.34
N ASN A 249 42.13 -37.14 5.53
CA ASN A 249 42.97 -38.33 5.40
C ASN A 249 44.17 -38.16 4.43
N GLY A 250 44.26 -37.04 3.71
CA GLY A 250 45.40 -36.74 2.81
C GLY A 250 45.53 -37.67 1.61
N ASN A 251 44.48 -38.43 1.26
CA ASN A 251 44.51 -39.45 0.22
C ASN A 251 44.62 -38.81 -1.18
N SER A 252 45.43 -39.38 -2.08
CA SER A 252 45.70 -38.81 -3.41
C SER A 252 44.53 -38.93 -4.38
N ASP A 253 43.63 -39.88 -4.14
CA ASP A 253 42.50 -40.15 -5.02
C ASP A 253 41.29 -39.29 -4.59
N GLU A 254 41.05 -38.20 -5.32
CA GLU A 254 39.99 -37.22 -5.07
C GLU A 254 38.65 -37.62 -5.71
N PHE A 255 38.28 -38.89 -5.58
CA PHE A 255 37.11 -39.46 -6.26
C PHE A 255 35.81 -38.78 -5.81
N PHE A 256 35.56 -38.68 -4.50
CA PHE A 256 34.32 -38.09 -3.99
C PHE A 256 34.23 -36.59 -4.30
N TYR A 257 35.37 -35.88 -4.31
CA TYR A 257 35.42 -34.47 -4.71
C TYR A 257 35.01 -34.26 -6.18
N ARG A 258 35.53 -35.08 -7.10
CA ARG A 258 35.15 -35.03 -8.54
C ARG A 258 33.67 -35.40 -8.73
N LEU A 259 33.21 -36.44 -8.05
CA LEU A 259 31.81 -36.85 -8.07
C LEU A 259 30.88 -35.73 -7.57
N TYR A 260 31.23 -35.07 -6.46
CA TYR A 260 30.42 -33.99 -5.90
C TYR A 260 30.32 -32.78 -6.84
N ILE A 261 31.43 -32.38 -7.46
CA ILE A 261 31.43 -31.29 -8.45
C ILE A 261 30.59 -31.67 -9.67
N LEU A 262 30.68 -32.92 -10.14
CA LEU A 262 29.88 -33.37 -11.29
C LEU A 262 28.38 -33.35 -10.95
N VAL A 263 27.97 -33.82 -9.77
CA VAL A 263 26.57 -33.80 -9.32
C VAL A 263 26.06 -32.36 -9.18
N LEU A 264 26.80 -31.50 -8.48
CA LEU A 264 26.38 -30.11 -8.27
C LEU A 264 26.42 -29.29 -9.55
N GLY A 265 27.48 -29.48 -10.36
CA GLY A 265 27.69 -28.79 -11.63
C GLY A 265 26.67 -29.19 -12.69
N SER A 266 26.35 -30.48 -12.82
CA SER A 266 25.29 -30.94 -13.74
C SER A 266 23.92 -30.39 -13.33
N TYR A 267 23.58 -30.42 -12.04
CA TYR A 267 22.33 -29.83 -11.55
C TYR A 267 22.26 -28.32 -11.81
N ALA A 268 23.34 -27.59 -11.53
CA ALA A 268 23.42 -26.16 -11.79
C ALA A 268 23.32 -25.84 -13.30
N ALA A 269 23.98 -26.61 -14.16
CA ALA A 269 23.92 -26.44 -15.61
C ALA A 269 22.50 -26.68 -16.14
N VAL A 270 21.83 -27.76 -15.70
CA VAL A 270 20.43 -28.04 -16.05
C VAL A 270 19.53 -26.89 -15.62
N ARG A 271 19.66 -26.41 -14.37
CA ARG A 271 18.88 -25.27 -13.87
C ARG A 271 19.14 -23.98 -14.64
N PHE A 272 20.39 -23.71 -15.01
CA PHE A 272 20.76 -22.54 -15.80
C PHE A 272 20.16 -22.60 -17.21
N ILE A 273 20.29 -23.73 -17.89
CA ILE A 273 19.75 -23.94 -19.24
C ILE A 273 18.21 -23.83 -19.23
N PHE A 274 17.52 -24.52 -18.32
CA PHE A 274 16.07 -24.38 -18.18
C PHE A 274 15.66 -22.95 -17.82
N GLY A 275 16.42 -22.28 -16.95
CA GLY A 275 16.19 -20.88 -16.59
C GLY A 275 16.34 -19.92 -17.77
N LEU A 276 17.26 -20.20 -18.70
CA LEU A 276 17.48 -19.41 -19.91
C LEU A 276 16.40 -19.70 -20.96
N LEU A 277 16.06 -20.98 -21.18
CA LEU A 277 14.98 -21.41 -22.07
C LEU A 277 13.63 -20.83 -21.66
N VAL A 278 13.28 -20.89 -20.37
CA VAL A 278 12.02 -20.33 -19.86
C VAL A 278 11.98 -18.80 -19.96
N LYS A 279 13.08 -18.10 -20.27
CA LYS A 279 13.11 -16.63 -20.39
C LYS A 279 13.19 -16.12 -21.83
N LEU A 280 13.37 -16.99 -22.81
CA LEU A 280 13.36 -16.62 -24.22
C LEU A 280 11.92 -16.51 -24.72
N PRO A 281 11.49 -15.37 -25.32
CA PRO A 281 10.13 -15.17 -25.82
C PRO A 281 9.64 -16.26 -26.77
N ALA A 282 10.53 -16.76 -27.65
CA ALA A 282 10.21 -17.85 -28.57
C ALA A 282 9.85 -19.17 -27.84
N CYS A 283 10.47 -19.42 -26.68
CA CYS A 283 10.19 -20.60 -25.86
C CYS A 283 8.91 -20.47 -25.03
N HIS A 284 8.40 -19.25 -24.79
CA HIS A 284 7.10 -19.05 -24.14
C HIS A 284 5.96 -19.56 -25.03
N ALA A 285 6.01 -19.29 -26.33
CA ALA A 285 5.05 -19.80 -27.30
C ALA A 285 5.06 -21.34 -27.33
N LEU A 286 6.24 -21.96 -27.34
CA LEU A 286 6.40 -23.42 -27.24
C LEU A 286 5.86 -24.00 -25.91
N SER A 287 6.06 -23.30 -24.78
CA SER A 287 5.55 -23.72 -23.46
C SER A 287 4.02 -23.59 -23.34
N GLU A 288 3.41 -22.65 -24.06
CA GLU A 288 1.95 -22.47 -24.13
C GLU A 288 1.31 -23.44 -25.13
N MET A 289 1.98 -23.75 -26.25
CA MET A 289 1.49 -24.68 -27.28
C MET A 289 1.70 -26.16 -26.94
N SER A 290 2.63 -26.48 -26.02
CA SER A 290 2.96 -27.87 -25.69
C SER A 290 1.98 -28.46 -24.67
N ASP A 291 0.86 -29.00 -25.18
CA ASP A 291 0.00 -29.94 -24.47
C ASP A 291 0.51 -31.40 -24.59
N HIS A 292 1.72 -31.63 -25.09
CA HIS A 292 2.32 -32.98 -25.14
C HIS A 292 2.62 -33.53 -23.74
N SER A 293 2.19 -34.76 -23.48
CA SER A 293 2.25 -35.48 -22.18
C SER A 293 3.61 -35.41 -21.47
N PHE A 294 4.72 -35.47 -22.22
CA PHE A 294 6.07 -35.33 -21.68
C PHE A 294 6.33 -33.97 -21.01
N PHE A 295 6.06 -32.87 -21.71
CA PHE A 295 6.20 -31.53 -21.15
C PHE A 295 5.17 -31.25 -20.06
N GLN A 296 3.98 -31.87 -20.13
CA GLN A 296 2.98 -31.78 -19.08
C GLN A 296 3.47 -32.34 -17.74
N PHE A 297 4.22 -33.45 -17.75
CA PHE A 297 4.76 -34.07 -16.55
C PHE A 297 5.80 -33.18 -15.85
N PHE A 298 6.78 -32.67 -16.60
CA PHE A 298 7.80 -31.75 -16.04
C PHE A 298 7.18 -30.43 -15.57
N LYS A 299 6.25 -29.85 -16.34
CA LYS A 299 5.51 -28.65 -15.94
C LYS A 299 4.69 -28.89 -14.67
N TRP A 300 4.12 -30.09 -14.52
CA TRP A 300 3.40 -30.49 -13.31
C TRP A 300 4.32 -30.66 -12.09
N ILE A 301 5.55 -31.17 -12.20
CA ILE A 301 6.46 -31.26 -11.05
C ILE A 301 6.80 -29.87 -10.47
N TYR A 302 7.01 -28.89 -11.34
CA TYR A 302 7.47 -27.56 -10.94
C TYR A 302 6.36 -26.52 -10.73
N GLN A 303 5.17 -26.66 -11.34
CA GLN A 303 4.09 -25.66 -11.26
C GLN A 303 2.69 -26.31 -11.18
N GLU A 304 1.79 -25.76 -10.36
CA GLU A 304 0.36 -26.15 -10.38
C GLU A 304 -0.35 -25.56 -11.61
N ARG A 305 -1.18 -26.39 -12.27
CA ARG A 305 -1.96 -25.99 -13.45
C ARG A 305 -3.18 -25.16 -13.04
N TYR A 306 -2.97 -23.95 -12.55
CA TYR A 306 -4.05 -22.96 -12.46
C TYR A 306 -4.22 -22.27 -13.81
N PHE A 307 -5.45 -21.89 -14.15
CA PHE A 307 -5.70 -20.93 -15.24
C PHE A 307 -5.12 -19.55 -14.88
N VAL A 308 -5.29 -19.16 -13.61
CA VAL A 308 -4.78 -17.92 -13.02
C VAL A 308 -3.26 -18.00 -12.82
N GLY A 309 -2.53 -16.97 -13.27
CA GLY A 309 -1.08 -16.82 -13.11
C GLY A 309 -0.23 -17.38 -14.26
N ARG A 310 -0.85 -17.90 -15.32
CA ARG A 310 -0.14 -18.27 -16.56
C ARG A 310 0.37 -17.01 -17.26
N GLY A 311 1.47 -17.10 -18.03
CA GLY A 311 1.93 -16.00 -18.89
C GLY A 311 2.35 -14.69 -18.20
N LEU A 312 2.78 -14.72 -16.94
CA LEU A 312 3.34 -13.55 -16.21
C LEU A 312 4.77 -13.17 -16.68
N PHE A 313 5.00 -13.23 -17.99
CA PHE A 313 6.29 -12.95 -18.61
C PHE A 313 6.43 -11.46 -18.90
N GLU A 314 7.66 -10.95 -18.82
CA GLU A 314 7.98 -9.56 -19.08
C GLU A 314 8.85 -9.43 -20.33
N ASN A 315 8.89 -8.21 -20.88
CA ASN A 315 9.81 -7.90 -21.96
C ASN A 315 11.26 -8.08 -21.47
N ILE A 316 12.12 -8.61 -22.34
CA ILE A 316 13.55 -8.86 -22.02
C ILE A 316 14.24 -7.58 -21.54
N SER A 317 13.96 -6.44 -22.18
CA SER A 317 14.56 -5.14 -21.84
C SER A 317 14.25 -4.73 -20.40
N ASP A 318 12.98 -4.87 -20.00
CA ASP A 318 12.57 -4.55 -18.65
C ASP A 318 13.26 -5.51 -17.69
N TYR A 319 13.18 -6.83 -17.91
CA TYR A 319 13.87 -7.85 -17.12
C TYR A 319 15.37 -7.54 -16.90
N CYS A 320 16.11 -7.17 -17.95
CA CYS A 320 17.53 -6.83 -17.83
C CYS A 320 17.77 -5.63 -16.89
N ARG A 321 16.90 -4.61 -16.90
CA ARG A 321 16.98 -3.47 -15.99
C ARG A 321 16.78 -3.90 -14.53
N TYR A 322 15.87 -4.85 -14.25
CA TYR A 322 15.72 -5.39 -12.89
C TYR A 322 16.96 -6.11 -12.41
N VAL A 323 17.53 -6.95 -13.27
CA VAL A 323 18.73 -7.72 -12.91
C VAL A 323 19.84 -6.73 -12.59
N ALA A 324 20.06 -5.72 -13.44
CA ALA A 324 21.06 -4.68 -13.18
C ALA A 324 20.81 -3.94 -11.85
N PHE A 325 19.57 -3.51 -11.58
CA PHE A 325 19.20 -2.87 -10.32
C PHE A 325 19.54 -3.75 -9.11
N TRP A 326 19.11 -5.02 -9.13
CA TRP A 326 19.34 -5.93 -8.02
C TRP A 326 20.79 -6.34 -7.87
N LEU A 327 21.55 -6.47 -8.96
CA LEU A 327 22.99 -6.72 -8.90
C LEU A 327 23.72 -5.59 -8.17
N ILE A 328 23.34 -4.33 -8.40
CA ILE A 328 23.89 -3.18 -7.66
C ILE A 328 23.52 -3.27 -6.18
N VAL A 329 22.24 -3.48 -5.85
CA VAL A 329 21.78 -3.61 -4.44
C VAL A 329 22.53 -4.73 -3.72
N LEU A 330 22.65 -5.90 -4.35
CA LEU A 330 23.30 -7.07 -3.77
C LEU A 330 24.81 -6.86 -3.65
N ALA A 331 25.46 -6.25 -4.64
CA ALA A 331 26.87 -5.89 -4.58
C ALA A 331 27.14 -4.94 -3.41
N SER A 332 26.35 -3.87 -3.26
CA SER A 332 26.47 -2.94 -2.13
C SER A 332 26.24 -3.64 -0.79
N LYS A 333 25.16 -4.45 -0.67
CA LYS A 333 24.84 -5.19 0.55
C LYS A 333 25.94 -6.17 0.95
N PHE A 334 26.42 -7.02 0.04
CA PHE A 334 27.43 -8.02 0.39
C PHE A 334 28.81 -7.41 0.62
N THR A 335 29.16 -6.36 -0.12
CA THR A 335 30.39 -5.60 0.14
C THR A 335 30.34 -4.97 1.53
N PHE A 336 29.22 -4.35 1.89
CA PHE A 336 29.01 -3.77 3.22
C PHE A 336 29.04 -4.82 4.33
N ALA A 337 28.29 -5.92 4.17
CA ALA A 337 28.20 -7.01 5.14
C ALA A 337 29.54 -7.75 5.37
N TYR A 338 30.45 -7.70 4.40
CA TYR A 338 31.77 -8.33 4.48
C TYR A 338 32.86 -7.37 4.98
N PHE A 339 32.97 -6.18 4.38
CA PHE A 339 34.11 -5.28 4.55
C PHE A 339 33.97 -4.24 5.65
N LEU A 340 32.76 -3.77 6.01
CA LEU A 340 32.66 -2.52 6.76
C LEU A 340 33.40 -2.61 8.10
N GLN A 341 34.56 -1.97 8.08
CA GLN A 341 35.52 -1.74 9.13
C GLN A 341 35.84 -0.25 9.02
N ALA A 342 34.89 0.60 9.42
CA ALA A 342 35.04 2.05 9.27
C ALA A 342 36.07 2.56 10.29
N ARG A 343 37.29 2.81 9.81
CA ARG A 343 38.41 3.31 10.61
C ARG A 343 38.60 4.84 10.53
N MET A 344 37.65 5.63 10.00
CA MET A 344 38.01 6.97 9.51
C MET A 344 37.14 8.19 9.84
N LEU A 345 36.07 8.15 10.63
CA LEU A 345 35.38 9.41 11.01
C LEU A 345 34.89 9.40 12.47
N LEU A 346 35.67 10.09 13.31
CA LEU A 346 35.46 10.45 14.73
C LEU A 346 35.31 9.31 15.74
N GLN A 347 36.35 9.10 16.56
CA GLN A 347 36.41 8.73 18.00
C GLN A 347 35.25 7.96 18.69
N LEU A 348 34.39 7.25 17.97
CA LEU A 348 33.33 6.39 18.47
C LEU A 348 33.65 4.97 18.04
N TYR A 349 34.15 4.20 18.99
CA TYR A 349 34.57 2.82 18.83
C TYR A 349 33.40 1.91 18.37
N ILE A 350 33.63 1.20 17.26
CA ILE A 350 33.21 -0.19 16.92
C ILE A 350 31.95 -0.37 16.03
N PHE A 351 32.18 -0.83 14.79
CA PHE A 351 31.19 -1.54 13.96
C PHE A 351 31.77 -2.90 13.55
N ALA A 352 31.11 -4.00 13.92
CA ALA A 352 31.57 -5.36 13.61
C ALA A 352 30.64 -6.06 12.59
N THR A 353 31.15 -6.33 11.40
CA THR A 353 30.55 -7.18 10.34
C THR A 353 31.08 -8.63 10.41
N ILE A 354 30.80 -9.47 9.40
CA ILE A 354 31.21 -10.89 9.38
C ILE A 354 32.72 -11.06 9.63
N LYS A 355 33.56 -10.26 8.97
CA LYS A 355 35.04 -10.32 9.08
C LYS A 355 35.57 -10.01 10.49
N PRO A 356 35.20 -8.89 11.15
CA PRO A 356 35.69 -8.58 12.50
C PRO A 356 35.14 -9.50 13.60
N LEU A 357 34.02 -10.22 13.40
CA LEU A 357 33.53 -11.23 14.36
C LEU A 357 34.37 -12.51 14.43
N VAL A 358 35.15 -12.80 13.38
CA VAL A 358 35.98 -14.02 13.31
C VAL A 358 37.00 -14.06 14.43
N LYS A 359 37.68 -12.94 14.73
CA LYS A 359 38.72 -12.89 15.77
C LYS A 359 38.15 -13.14 17.17
N PRO A 360 37.09 -12.45 17.64
CA PRO A 360 36.40 -12.79 18.89
C PRO A 360 35.90 -14.24 18.93
N THR A 361 35.36 -14.75 17.82
CA THR A 361 34.83 -16.13 17.77
C THR A 361 35.93 -17.16 17.98
N LYS A 362 37.09 -17.00 17.32
CA LYS A 362 38.25 -17.90 17.53
C LYS A 362 38.74 -17.84 18.98
N THR A 363 38.85 -16.62 19.54
CA THR A 363 39.22 -16.45 20.95
C THR A 363 38.27 -17.16 21.90
N ILE A 364 36.96 -17.16 21.66
CA ILE A 364 35.97 -17.87 22.50
C ILE A 364 36.10 -19.38 22.39
N ILE A 365 36.33 -19.90 21.17
CA ILE A 365 36.53 -21.34 20.94
C ILE A 365 37.80 -21.83 21.64
N ASP A 366 38.86 -21.01 21.66
CA ASP A 366 40.15 -21.35 22.28
C ASP A 366 40.13 -21.24 23.83
N LEU A 367 39.02 -20.81 24.45
CA LEU A 367 38.91 -20.73 25.92
C LEU A 367 38.74 -22.12 26.54
N PRO A 368 39.40 -22.41 27.69
CA PRO A 368 39.20 -23.66 28.40
C PRO A 368 37.73 -23.85 28.80
N SER A 369 37.24 -25.09 28.73
CA SER A 369 35.87 -25.43 29.11
C SER A 369 35.65 -25.16 30.60
N PHE A 370 34.83 -24.17 30.94
CA PHE A 370 34.44 -23.90 32.31
C PHE A 370 33.21 -24.73 32.68
N GLU A 371 33.23 -25.38 33.85
CA GLU A 371 32.00 -25.93 34.44
C GLU A 371 31.10 -24.76 34.87
N TYR A 372 30.05 -24.52 34.09
CA TYR A 372 29.03 -23.54 34.43
C TYR A 372 28.11 -24.12 35.52
N SER A 373 27.88 -23.37 36.61
CA SER A 373 26.94 -23.76 37.67
C SER A 373 25.46 -23.66 37.25
N TRP A 374 25.20 -23.31 35.99
CA TRP A 374 23.86 -23.16 35.43
C TRP A 374 23.32 -24.56 35.10
N HIS A 375 22.76 -25.22 36.14
CA HIS A 375 22.12 -26.54 36.16
C HIS A 375 22.23 -27.35 34.85
N ASP A 376 23.13 -28.36 34.85
CA ASP A 376 23.24 -29.67 34.15
C ASP A 376 22.40 -30.05 32.91
N ILE A 377 21.35 -29.32 32.54
CA ILE A 377 20.42 -29.63 31.45
C ILE A 377 20.95 -29.15 30.09
N VAL A 378 21.76 -28.07 30.05
CA VAL A 378 22.18 -27.43 28.79
C VAL A 378 23.70 -27.35 28.59
N SER A 379 24.52 -27.48 29.65
CA SER A 379 25.96 -27.18 29.58
C SER A 379 26.92 -28.34 29.86
N LYS A 380 26.47 -29.52 30.31
CA LYS A 380 27.35 -30.69 30.32
C LYS A 380 27.71 -31.00 28.87
N SER A 381 29.02 -30.94 28.54
CA SER A 381 29.62 -31.16 27.22
C SER A 381 29.31 -30.14 26.10
N ASN A 382 29.01 -28.87 26.42
CA ASN A 382 28.67 -27.86 25.39
C ASN A 382 29.76 -26.78 25.31
N ASP A 383 30.75 -26.98 24.42
CA ASP A 383 31.97 -26.18 24.21
C ASP A 383 31.70 -24.71 23.81
N HIS A 384 31.25 -23.88 24.74
CA HIS A 384 30.96 -22.44 24.56
C HIS A 384 29.97 -22.10 23.43
N ALA A 385 29.25 -23.11 22.89
CA ALA A 385 28.40 -22.98 21.71
C ALA A 385 27.28 -21.93 21.90
N LEU A 386 26.66 -21.89 23.08
CA LEU A 386 25.61 -20.92 23.39
C LEU A 386 26.12 -19.46 23.37
N THR A 387 27.35 -19.24 23.83
CA THR A 387 28.02 -17.93 23.80
C THR A 387 28.29 -17.49 22.37
N ILE A 388 28.72 -18.42 21.50
CA ILE A 388 28.93 -18.17 20.07
C ILE A 388 27.61 -17.85 19.38
N VAL A 389 26.56 -18.66 19.62
CA VAL A 389 25.22 -18.42 19.07
C VAL A 389 24.71 -17.03 19.50
N SER A 390 24.91 -16.65 20.76
CA SER A 390 24.48 -15.36 21.26
C SER A 390 25.25 -14.18 20.66
N LEU A 391 26.54 -14.35 20.37
CA LEU A 391 27.37 -13.36 19.68
C LEU A 391 26.91 -13.16 18.22
N TRP A 392 26.60 -14.26 17.52
CA TRP A 392 26.25 -14.24 16.10
C TRP A 392 24.77 -13.93 15.83
N ALA A 393 23.84 -14.26 16.73
CA ALA A 393 22.40 -14.11 16.51
C ALA A 393 21.96 -12.67 16.15
N PRO A 394 22.45 -11.60 16.82
CA PRO A 394 22.14 -10.22 16.43
C PRO A 394 22.70 -9.84 15.05
N VAL A 395 23.90 -10.31 14.71
CA VAL A 395 24.54 -10.07 13.40
C VAL A 395 23.76 -10.76 12.29
N VAL A 396 23.27 -11.99 12.51
CA VAL A 396 22.40 -12.70 11.57
C VAL A 396 21.07 -11.94 11.38
N CYS A 397 20.46 -11.45 12.46
CA CYS A 397 19.23 -10.64 12.37
C CYS A 397 19.43 -9.38 11.52
N ILE A 398 20.56 -8.68 11.72
CA ILE A 398 20.91 -7.48 10.93
C ILE A 398 21.19 -7.84 9.47
N TYR A 399 21.92 -8.93 9.21
CA TYR A 399 22.19 -9.41 7.85
C TYR A 399 20.91 -9.67 7.04
N LEU A 400 19.87 -10.20 7.69
CA LEU A 400 18.56 -10.42 7.08
C LEU A 400 17.82 -9.10 6.78
N MET A 401 18.02 -8.07 7.61
CA MET A 401 17.41 -6.76 7.46
C MET A 401 18.13 -5.86 6.44
N ASP A 402 19.45 -6.01 6.30
CA ASP A 402 20.32 -5.05 5.61
C ASP A 402 19.96 -4.82 4.12
N ILE A 403 19.36 -5.81 3.44
CA ILE A 403 18.92 -5.59 2.03
C ILE A 403 17.89 -4.48 1.94
N HIS A 404 17.02 -4.35 2.94
CA HIS A 404 15.97 -3.34 2.90
C HIS A 404 16.56 -1.91 2.97
N ILE A 405 17.74 -1.73 3.58
CA ILE A 405 18.48 -0.45 3.59
C ILE A 405 18.87 -0.07 2.17
N TRP A 406 19.67 -0.93 1.54
CA TRP A 406 20.26 -0.71 0.23
C TRP A 406 19.20 -0.60 -0.86
N TYR A 407 18.18 -1.45 -0.77
CA TYR A 407 17.02 -1.40 -1.64
C TYR A 407 16.35 -0.02 -1.61
N THR A 408 16.08 0.49 -0.41
CA THR A 408 15.35 1.76 -0.29
C THR A 408 16.21 2.95 -0.68
N LEU A 409 17.51 2.95 -0.31
CA LEU A 409 18.45 3.99 -0.71
C LEU A 409 18.58 4.08 -2.24
N LEU A 410 18.80 2.95 -2.92
CA LEU A 410 18.94 2.94 -4.37
C LEU A 410 17.62 3.24 -5.07
N SER A 411 16.50 2.76 -4.52
CA SER A 411 15.17 3.14 -5.02
C SER A 411 14.97 4.66 -4.92
N ALA A 412 15.39 5.32 -3.83
CA ALA A 412 15.32 6.78 -3.69
C ALA A 412 15.99 7.50 -4.85
N ILE A 413 17.24 7.13 -5.11
CA ILE A 413 18.13 7.81 -6.05
C ILE A 413 17.57 7.70 -7.47
N ILE A 414 17.19 6.48 -7.87
CA ILE A 414 16.61 6.25 -9.19
C ILE A 414 15.26 7.00 -9.31
N GLY A 415 14.52 7.17 -8.22
CA GLY A 415 13.27 7.94 -8.19
C GLY A 415 13.43 9.42 -8.35
N GLY A 416 14.43 9.99 -7.70
CA GLY A 416 14.82 11.38 -7.92
C GLY A 416 15.13 11.61 -9.40
N VAL A 417 16.02 10.79 -9.98
CA VAL A 417 16.45 10.91 -11.38
C VAL A 417 15.29 10.73 -12.36
N MET A 418 14.43 9.71 -12.16
CA MET A 418 13.25 9.50 -13.02
C MET A 418 12.24 10.64 -12.90
N GLY A 419 12.02 11.16 -11.69
CA GLY A 419 11.15 12.30 -11.44
C GLY A 419 11.66 13.57 -12.14
N ALA A 420 12.96 13.84 -12.06
CA ALA A 420 13.61 14.95 -12.75
C ALA A 420 13.50 14.82 -14.28
N LYS A 421 13.74 13.61 -14.83
CA LYS A 421 13.60 13.34 -16.27
C LYS A 421 12.16 13.55 -16.78
N ALA A 422 11.18 13.24 -15.95
CA ALA A 422 9.76 13.44 -16.27
C ALA A 422 9.30 14.90 -16.12
N ARG A 423 10.20 15.85 -15.79
CA ARG A 423 9.91 17.27 -15.52
C ARG A 423 8.76 17.47 -14.52
N LEU A 424 8.63 16.53 -13.58
CA LEU A 424 7.54 16.57 -12.61
C LEU A 424 7.73 17.77 -11.66
N GLY A 425 6.77 18.68 -11.71
CA GLY A 425 6.86 19.97 -11.02
C GLY A 425 7.81 20.94 -11.70
N GLU A 426 7.76 21.09 -13.03
CA GLU A 426 8.44 22.19 -13.74
C GLU A 426 7.89 23.58 -13.32
N ILE A 427 6.64 23.62 -12.84
CA ILE A 427 6.00 24.81 -12.26
C ILE A 427 5.62 24.46 -10.81
N ARG A 428 6.30 25.06 -9.82
CA ARG A 428 6.07 24.79 -8.37
C ARG A 428 5.75 26.02 -7.54
N SER A 429 6.02 27.22 -8.06
CA SER A 429 5.74 28.48 -7.40
C SER A 429 4.79 29.33 -8.22
N ILE A 430 4.04 30.19 -7.53
CA ILE A 430 3.20 31.21 -8.17
C ILE A 430 4.01 32.12 -9.12
N GLU A 431 5.29 32.34 -8.81
CA GLU A 431 6.21 33.11 -9.66
C GLU A 431 6.49 32.40 -11.00
N MET A 432 6.62 31.07 -10.99
CA MET A 432 6.77 30.29 -12.24
C MET A 432 5.48 30.24 -13.04
N VAL A 433 4.31 30.21 -12.37
CA VAL A 433 3.00 30.34 -13.03
C VAL A 433 2.91 31.71 -13.71
N HIS A 434 3.24 32.78 -12.99
CA HIS A 434 3.24 34.15 -13.49
C HIS A 434 4.13 34.30 -14.73
N LYS A 435 5.37 33.81 -14.68
CA LYS A 435 6.33 33.85 -15.80
C LYS A 435 5.89 33.07 -17.04
N ARG A 436 5.00 32.08 -16.91
CA ARG A 436 4.55 31.23 -18.03
C ARG A 436 3.09 31.43 -18.42
N PHE A 437 2.38 32.33 -17.76
CA PHE A 437 0.94 32.47 -17.92
C PHE A 437 0.52 32.76 -19.37
N GLU A 438 1.31 33.54 -20.10
CA GLU A 438 1.09 33.83 -21.52
C GLU A 438 1.07 32.60 -22.42
N SER A 439 1.86 31.57 -22.09
CA SER A 439 1.88 30.33 -22.86
C SER A 439 0.67 29.42 -22.60
N PHE A 440 -0.16 29.73 -21.58
CA PHE A 440 -1.25 28.85 -21.17
C PHE A 440 -2.41 28.81 -22.17
N PRO A 441 -2.91 29.94 -22.72
CA PRO A 441 -3.94 29.91 -23.76
C PRO A 441 -3.54 29.07 -24.97
N GLU A 442 -2.31 29.21 -25.45
CA GLU A 442 -1.78 28.45 -26.58
C GLU A 442 -1.67 26.95 -26.24
N ALA A 443 -1.11 26.62 -25.07
CA ALA A 443 -1.02 25.23 -24.61
C ALA A 443 -2.39 24.59 -24.39
N PHE A 444 -3.36 25.35 -23.88
CA PHE A 444 -4.75 24.93 -23.70
C PHE A 444 -5.41 24.64 -25.04
N ALA A 445 -5.32 25.57 -25.99
CA ALA A 445 -5.87 25.38 -27.32
C ALA A 445 -5.22 24.18 -28.03
N LYS A 446 -3.89 24.05 -27.98
CA LYS A 446 -3.16 22.94 -28.62
C LYS A 446 -3.49 21.58 -28.02
N ASN A 447 -3.65 21.46 -26.70
CA ASN A 447 -3.74 20.15 -26.05
C ASN A 447 -5.15 19.75 -25.62
N LEU A 448 -6.01 20.69 -25.21
CA LEU A 448 -7.32 20.39 -24.60
C LEU A 448 -8.51 20.66 -25.53
N VAL A 449 -8.37 21.54 -26.52
CA VAL A 449 -9.45 21.84 -27.48
C VAL A 449 -9.50 20.80 -28.62
N SER A 450 -10.71 20.36 -28.95
CA SER A 450 -10.97 19.37 -30.00
C SER A 450 -10.39 19.78 -31.36
N PRO A 451 -9.81 18.83 -32.14
CA PRO A 451 -9.32 19.11 -33.50
C PRO A 451 -10.38 19.65 -34.46
N VAL A 452 -11.67 19.37 -34.20
CA VAL A 452 -12.78 19.86 -35.02
C VAL A 452 -12.97 21.36 -34.81
N VAL A 453 -12.97 21.81 -33.55
CA VAL A 453 -13.04 23.23 -33.20
C VAL A 453 -11.85 24.00 -33.78
N LYS A 454 -10.65 23.42 -33.74
CA LYS A 454 -9.48 24.02 -34.40
C LYS A 454 -9.68 24.22 -35.90
N ARG A 455 -10.32 23.28 -36.61
CA ARG A 455 -10.54 23.44 -38.05
C ARG A 455 -11.64 24.46 -38.38
N VAL A 456 -12.64 24.59 -37.51
CA VAL A 456 -13.77 25.52 -37.71
C VAL A 456 -13.40 26.95 -37.31
N SER A 457 -12.72 27.14 -36.18
CA SER A 457 -12.26 28.46 -35.71
C SER A 457 -11.14 29.07 -36.55
N PHE A 458 -10.35 28.25 -37.26
CA PHE A 458 -9.20 28.67 -38.06
C PHE A 458 -9.34 28.24 -39.53
N GLY A 459 -10.46 28.58 -40.18
CA GLY A 459 -10.76 28.21 -41.58
C GLY A 459 -9.58 28.44 -42.56
N GLN A 460 -9.64 27.84 -43.76
CA GLN A 460 -8.55 27.79 -44.76
C GLN A 460 -7.93 29.15 -45.20
N HIS A 461 -8.41 30.29 -44.69
CA HIS A 461 -7.92 31.64 -44.95
C HIS A 461 -7.71 32.46 -43.66
N ALA A 462 -7.00 31.93 -42.67
CA ALA A 462 -6.47 32.75 -41.58
C ALA A 462 -5.18 33.47 -42.04
N SER A 463 -5.16 34.80 -41.96
CA SER A 463 -3.97 35.64 -42.07
C SER A 463 -2.87 35.13 -41.14
N GLN A 464 -1.62 35.15 -41.59
CA GLN A 464 -0.44 34.69 -40.84
C GLN A 464 -0.03 35.65 -39.69
N ASP A 465 -0.92 36.51 -39.21
CA ASP A 465 -0.59 37.45 -38.13
C ASP A 465 -0.73 36.77 -36.76
N GLY A 466 0.41 36.65 -36.05
CA GLY A 466 0.49 35.94 -34.77
C GLY A 466 -0.38 36.54 -33.65
N GLN A 467 -0.74 37.82 -33.73
CA GLN A 467 -1.58 38.50 -32.73
C GLN A 467 -3.05 38.05 -32.77
N ASP A 468 -3.62 37.84 -33.96
CA ASP A 468 -5.00 37.36 -34.11
C ASP A 468 -5.16 35.92 -33.58
N MET A 469 -4.14 35.10 -33.79
CA MET A 469 -4.09 33.72 -33.27
C MET A 469 -4.02 33.71 -31.74
N ASN A 470 -3.20 34.56 -31.13
CA ASN A 470 -3.08 34.66 -29.67
C ASN A 470 -4.39 35.13 -29.03
N LYS A 471 -5.09 36.09 -29.66
CA LYS A 471 -6.41 36.56 -29.21
C LYS A 471 -7.48 35.46 -29.32
N ALA A 472 -7.49 34.71 -30.42
CA ALA A 472 -8.38 33.56 -30.57
C ALA A 472 -8.13 32.48 -29.48
N TYR A 473 -6.86 32.17 -29.19
CA TYR A 473 -6.51 31.25 -28.11
C TYR A 473 -6.93 31.76 -26.73
N ALA A 474 -6.71 33.05 -26.44
CA ALA A 474 -7.13 33.69 -25.19
C ALA A 474 -8.66 33.68 -25.02
N ALA A 475 -9.42 33.94 -26.08
CA ALA A 475 -10.88 33.88 -26.06
C ALA A 475 -11.43 32.46 -25.82
N MET A 476 -10.71 31.42 -26.28
CA MET A 476 -11.04 30.02 -25.96
C MET A 476 -10.68 29.64 -24.53
N PHE A 477 -9.61 30.23 -23.98
CA PHE A 477 -9.10 29.95 -22.64
C PHE A 477 -9.83 30.72 -21.52
N SER A 478 -10.32 31.94 -21.79
CA SER A 478 -10.92 32.81 -20.77
C SER A 478 -12.11 32.19 -20.03
N PRO A 479 -13.08 31.49 -20.67
CA PRO A 479 -14.19 30.90 -19.94
C PRO A 479 -13.72 29.73 -19.08
N PHE A 480 -12.70 29.00 -19.54
CA PHE A 480 -12.10 27.90 -18.80
C PHE A 480 -11.39 28.39 -17.53
N TRP A 481 -10.52 29.39 -17.66
CA TRP A 481 -9.79 29.99 -16.53
C TRP A 481 -10.74 30.62 -15.52
N ASN A 482 -11.73 31.38 -15.99
CA ASN A 482 -12.66 32.07 -15.11
C ASN A 482 -13.52 31.10 -14.29
N GLU A 483 -13.85 29.91 -14.80
CA GLU A 483 -14.52 28.88 -13.98
C GLU A 483 -13.61 28.32 -12.88
N ILE A 484 -12.30 28.21 -13.10
CA ILE A 484 -11.34 27.85 -12.03
C ILE A 484 -11.31 28.95 -10.97
N ILE A 485 -11.20 30.22 -11.38
CA ILE A 485 -11.19 31.36 -10.44
C ILE A 485 -12.50 31.45 -9.65
N LYS A 486 -13.66 31.24 -10.30
CA LYS A 486 -14.95 31.13 -9.60
C LYS A 486 -14.98 29.97 -8.62
N SER A 487 -14.44 28.80 -8.97
CA SER A 487 -14.33 27.68 -8.04
C SER A 487 -13.47 28.02 -6.82
N LEU A 488 -12.37 28.75 -6.99
CA LEU A 488 -11.56 29.23 -5.86
C LEU A 488 -12.34 30.19 -4.98
N ARG A 489 -13.20 31.03 -5.58
CA ARG A 489 -14.08 31.94 -4.85
C ARG A 489 -15.18 31.20 -4.08
N GLU A 490 -15.84 30.23 -4.71
CA GLU A 490 -16.84 29.34 -4.11
C GLU A 490 -16.26 28.55 -2.93
N GLU A 491 -14.97 28.22 -2.99
CA GLU A 491 -14.20 27.57 -1.92
C GLU A 491 -13.59 28.52 -0.89
N ASP A 492 -13.80 29.84 -1.09
CA ASP A 492 -13.36 30.92 -0.19
C ASP A 492 -11.83 30.99 -0.02
N TYR A 493 -11.09 30.57 -1.04
CA TYR A 493 -9.65 30.78 -1.12
C TYR A 493 -9.29 32.22 -1.52
N ILE A 494 -10.22 32.90 -2.18
CA ILE A 494 -10.08 34.29 -2.66
C ILE A 494 -11.36 35.07 -2.39
N SER A 495 -11.23 36.38 -2.24
CA SER A 495 -12.33 37.35 -2.13
C SER A 495 -12.97 37.69 -3.48
N ASN A 496 -14.14 38.33 -3.48
CA ASN A 496 -14.78 38.82 -4.72
C ASN A 496 -13.84 39.77 -5.49
N ARG A 497 -13.13 40.64 -4.77
CA ARG A 497 -12.17 41.57 -5.38
C ARG A 497 -11.01 40.82 -6.05
N GLU A 498 -10.46 39.80 -5.40
CA GLU A 498 -9.39 38.99 -5.99
C GLU A 498 -9.88 38.16 -7.18
N MET A 499 -11.12 37.65 -7.14
CA MET A 499 -11.76 36.98 -8.28
C MET A 499 -11.82 37.92 -9.50
N ASP A 500 -12.24 39.16 -9.32
CA ASP A 500 -12.31 40.15 -10.40
C ASP A 500 -10.92 40.48 -10.96
N LEU A 501 -9.90 40.58 -10.10
CA LEU A 501 -8.51 40.85 -10.51
C LEU A 501 -7.87 39.68 -11.27
N LEU A 502 -8.22 38.44 -10.91
CA LEU A 502 -7.67 37.22 -11.49
C LEU A 502 -8.39 36.78 -12.77
N SER A 503 -9.63 37.25 -12.99
CA SER A 503 -10.43 36.85 -14.15
C SER A 503 -9.89 37.42 -15.46
N ILE A 504 -9.89 36.60 -16.52
CA ILE A 504 -9.52 37.01 -17.88
C ILE A 504 -10.76 37.58 -18.56
N PRO A 505 -10.68 38.77 -19.20
CA PRO A 505 -11.75 39.28 -20.04
C PRO A 505 -12.13 38.31 -21.17
N SER A 506 -13.36 38.40 -21.68
CA SER A 506 -13.87 37.45 -22.67
C SER A 506 -13.04 37.40 -23.96
N ASN A 507 -12.28 38.47 -24.28
CA ASN A 507 -11.46 38.59 -25.49
C ASN A 507 -12.28 38.48 -26.80
N THR A 508 -13.61 38.59 -26.73
CA THR A 508 -14.53 38.59 -27.88
C THR A 508 -14.90 40.01 -28.34
N GLY A 509 -14.28 41.04 -27.75
CA GLY A 509 -14.53 42.44 -28.08
C GLY A 509 -13.88 42.90 -29.40
N SER A 510 -14.18 44.15 -29.77
CA SER A 510 -13.70 44.80 -31.00
C SER A 510 -12.20 45.12 -31.02
N LEU A 511 -11.52 45.11 -29.86
CA LEU A 511 -10.10 45.40 -29.73
C LEU A 511 -9.24 44.28 -30.34
N GLY A 512 -8.37 44.56 -31.31
CA GLY A 512 -7.50 43.55 -31.96
C GLY A 512 -6.36 42.95 -31.11
N LEU A 513 -6.39 43.11 -29.78
CA LEU A 513 -5.33 42.69 -28.85
C LEU A 513 -5.84 41.74 -27.78
N VAL A 514 -4.92 40.99 -27.14
CA VAL A 514 -5.22 40.12 -26.01
C VAL A 514 -5.37 40.95 -24.74
N GLN A 515 -6.55 40.90 -24.13
CA GLN A 515 -6.82 41.52 -22.84
C GLN A 515 -6.45 40.53 -21.73
N TRP A 516 -5.44 40.88 -20.95
CA TRP A 516 -4.94 40.08 -19.83
C TRP A 516 -5.61 40.45 -18.50
N PRO A 517 -5.62 39.55 -17.50
CA PRO A 517 -6.07 39.87 -16.15
C PRO A 517 -5.34 41.06 -15.53
N LEU A 518 -6.06 41.84 -14.71
CA LEU A 518 -5.52 43.04 -14.08
C LEU A 518 -4.31 42.78 -13.19
N PHE A 519 -4.21 41.59 -12.57
CA PHE A 519 -3.07 41.27 -11.71
C PHE A 519 -1.73 41.18 -12.48
N LEU A 520 -1.75 40.86 -13.79
CA LEU A 520 -0.56 40.83 -14.65
C LEU A 520 -0.14 42.22 -15.11
N LEU A 521 -1.13 43.11 -15.26
CA LEU A 521 -0.96 44.49 -15.76
C LEU A 521 -0.73 45.50 -14.63
N CYS A 522 -0.86 45.07 -13.37
CA CYS A 522 -0.74 45.92 -12.20
C CYS A 522 0.60 46.66 -12.18
N SER A 523 0.54 47.99 -11.99
CA SER A 523 1.68 48.91 -11.97
C SER A 523 2.50 49.02 -13.25
N LYS A 524 2.20 48.26 -14.32
CA LYS A 524 2.95 48.28 -15.58
C LYS A 524 2.81 49.62 -16.32
N ILE A 525 1.63 50.21 -16.31
CA ILE A 525 1.39 51.53 -16.91
C ILE A 525 2.17 52.62 -16.17
N LEU A 526 2.26 52.56 -14.84
CA LEU A 526 3.02 53.53 -14.05
C LEU A 526 4.51 53.44 -14.37
N VAL A 527 5.06 52.22 -14.45
CA VAL A 527 6.45 52.00 -14.86
C VAL A 527 6.70 52.47 -16.29
N ALA A 528 5.76 52.24 -17.22
CA ALA A 528 5.87 52.75 -18.59
C ALA A 528 5.87 54.29 -18.65
N ILE A 529 5.09 54.96 -17.78
CA ILE A 529 5.09 56.42 -17.64
C ILE A 529 6.42 56.91 -17.09
N ASP A 530 6.95 56.27 -16.04
CA ASP A 530 8.26 56.62 -15.47
C ASP A 530 9.39 56.45 -16.50
N LEU A 531 9.41 55.33 -17.23
CA LEU A 531 10.34 55.10 -18.34
C LEU A 531 10.20 56.16 -19.43
N ALA A 532 8.97 56.59 -19.76
CA ALA A 532 8.73 57.64 -20.74
C ALA A 532 9.18 59.02 -20.24
N MET A 533 9.08 59.31 -18.94
CA MET A 533 9.55 60.56 -18.33
C MET A 533 11.08 60.62 -18.26
N GLU A 534 11.75 59.49 -18.04
CA GLU A 534 13.21 59.38 -17.94
C GLU A 534 13.89 59.23 -19.32
N CYS A 535 13.16 58.83 -20.37
CA CYS A 535 13.72 58.61 -21.69
C CYS A 535 13.98 59.94 -22.44
N THR A 536 15.25 60.26 -22.65
CA THR A 536 15.68 61.40 -23.49
C THR A 536 15.95 61.02 -24.95
N GLU A 537 15.74 59.75 -25.33
CA GLU A 537 16.08 59.20 -26.66
C GLU A 537 14.87 59.16 -27.62
N THR A 538 15.07 58.61 -28.83
CA THR A 538 14.00 58.52 -29.85
C THR A 538 12.87 57.56 -29.45
N GLN A 539 11.64 57.82 -29.93
CA GLN A 539 10.45 56.99 -29.67
C GLN A 539 10.67 55.49 -29.94
N GLY A 540 11.50 55.13 -30.91
CA GLY A 540 11.82 53.74 -31.23
C GLY A 540 12.64 53.03 -30.15
N VAL A 541 13.42 53.75 -29.34
CA VAL A 541 14.18 53.19 -28.21
C VAL A 541 13.25 53.00 -27.01
N LEU A 542 12.42 54.02 -26.70
CA LEU A 542 11.41 53.92 -25.65
C LEU A 542 10.46 52.74 -25.90
N TRP A 543 9.99 52.56 -27.13
CA TRP A 543 9.13 51.43 -27.46
C TRP A 543 9.84 50.08 -27.32
N ARG A 544 11.12 49.98 -27.65
CA ARG A 544 11.90 48.74 -27.40
C ARG A 544 12.02 48.44 -25.91
N GLN A 545 12.31 49.45 -25.09
CA GLN A 545 12.35 49.31 -23.62
C GLN A 545 10.99 48.91 -23.03
N ILE A 546 9.89 49.41 -23.62
CA ILE A 546 8.53 49.00 -23.23
C ILE A 546 8.24 47.56 -23.66
N CYS A 547 8.73 47.14 -24.83
CA CYS A 547 8.57 45.77 -25.35
C CYS A 547 9.45 44.73 -24.63
N ASP A 548 10.45 45.15 -23.85
CA ASP A 548 11.24 44.22 -23.01
C ASP A 548 10.36 43.52 -21.96
N ASP A 549 9.22 44.11 -21.59
CA ASP A 549 8.15 43.48 -20.81
C ASP A 549 6.86 43.40 -21.63
N GLU A 550 6.53 42.20 -22.10
CA GLU A 550 5.41 41.97 -22.99
C GLU A 550 4.06 42.42 -22.38
N TYR A 551 3.85 42.22 -21.07
CA TYR A 551 2.63 42.68 -20.39
C TYR A 551 2.57 44.20 -20.30
N MET A 552 3.71 44.89 -20.20
CA MET A 552 3.78 46.34 -20.22
C MET A 552 3.41 46.90 -21.60
N ALA A 553 3.87 46.27 -22.67
CA ALA A 553 3.47 46.61 -24.03
C ALA A 553 1.95 46.42 -24.24
N TYR A 554 1.38 45.28 -23.81
CA TYR A 554 -0.07 45.05 -23.88
C TYR A 554 -0.86 46.09 -23.06
N ALA A 555 -0.41 46.44 -21.84
CA ALA A 555 -1.09 47.43 -21.00
C ALA A 555 -1.13 48.82 -21.66
N VAL A 556 -0.03 49.26 -22.27
CA VAL A 556 0.07 50.56 -22.96
C VAL A 556 -0.82 50.57 -24.20
N GLN A 557 -0.80 49.49 -24.99
CA GLN A 557 -1.65 49.34 -26.17
C GLN A 557 -3.14 49.31 -25.80
N GLU A 558 -3.52 48.50 -24.81
CA GLU A 558 -4.90 48.41 -24.33
C GLU A 558 -5.41 49.76 -23.83
N CYS A 559 -4.58 50.50 -23.07
CA CYS A 559 -4.92 51.86 -22.62
C CYS A 559 -5.16 52.80 -23.81
N TYR A 560 -4.25 52.81 -24.79
CA TYR A 560 -4.38 53.62 -26.00
C TYR A 560 -5.69 53.32 -26.75
N TYR A 561 -5.96 52.06 -27.07
CA TYR A 561 -7.15 51.68 -27.82
C TYR A 561 -8.44 51.83 -27.01
N SER A 562 -8.40 51.63 -25.69
CA SER A 562 -9.56 51.85 -24.82
C SER A 562 -9.91 53.33 -24.76
N VAL A 563 -8.91 54.21 -24.60
CA VAL A 563 -9.11 55.67 -24.66
C VAL A 563 -9.59 56.10 -26.04
N GLN A 564 -9.02 55.56 -27.12
CA GLN A 564 -9.49 55.81 -28.48
C GLN A 564 -10.96 55.41 -28.66
N ASN A 565 -11.36 54.23 -28.19
CA ASN A 565 -12.74 53.76 -28.26
C ASN A 565 -13.68 54.59 -27.39
N ILE A 566 -13.26 54.99 -26.19
CA ILE A 566 -14.02 55.88 -25.31
C ILE A 566 -14.22 57.23 -26.00
N LEU A 567 -13.16 57.84 -26.54
CA LEU A 567 -13.22 59.11 -27.25
C LEU A 567 -14.09 59.01 -28.51
N ASN A 568 -13.94 57.95 -29.30
CA ASN A 568 -14.81 57.70 -30.46
C ASN A 568 -16.28 57.52 -30.03
N SER A 569 -16.55 56.80 -28.94
CA SER A 569 -17.90 56.64 -28.38
C SER A 569 -18.49 57.91 -27.77
N MET A 570 -17.64 58.84 -27.31
CA MET A 570 -18.04 60.17 -26.84
C MET A 570 -18.31 61.14 -28.00
N VAL A 571 -17.63 60.95 -29.14
CA VAL A 571 -17.79 61.76 -30.36
C VAL A 571 -19.00 61.28 -31.19
N ASP A 572 -19.27 59.97 -31.24
CA ASP A 572 -20.49 59.37 -31.79
C ASP A 572 -21.59 59.39 -30.73
N GLY A 573 -22.19 60.56 -30.50
CA GLY A 573 -23.10 60.81 -29.39
C GLY A 573 -24.30 59.87 -29.30
N VAL A 574 -24.23 58.83 -28.46
CA VAL A 574 -25.33 58.26 -27.64
C VAL A 574 -24.72 57.59 -26.39
N GLY A 575 -24.36 58.40 -25.40
CA GLY A 575 -24.03 57.93 -24.06
C GLY A 575 -25.30 57.67 -23.25
N LEU A 576 -25.89 56.47 -23.38
CA LEU A 576 -26.91 55.97 -22.45
C LEU A 576 -26.88 54.44 -22.40
N ARG A 577 -26.02 53.91 -21.51
CA ARG A 577 -26.25 52.71 -20.67
C ARG A 577 -24.99 52.33 -19.90
N TRP A 578 -24.58 53.15 -18.94
CA TRP A 578 -23.69 52.73 -17.84
C TRP A 578 -24.18 53.39 -16.54
N SER A 579 -25.35 52.95 -16.09
CA SER A 579 -25.83 53.11 -14.71
C SER A 579 -27.07 52.24 -14.57
N ASP A 580 -26.87 50.94 -14.46
CA ASP A 580 -27.82 50.00 -13.84
C ASP A 580 -27.08 48.69 -13.57
N SER A 581 -26.10 48.75 -12.65
CA SER A 581 -25.54 47.55 -12.01
C SER A 581 -24.88 47.91 -10.69
N THR A 582 -25.57 48.69 -9.87
CA THR A 582 -25.37 48.73 -8.42
C THR A 582 -26.77 48.64 -7.81
N GLY A 583 -27.37 47.45 -7.95
CA GLY A 583 -28.47 47.07 -7.08
C GLY A 583 -27.85 46.71 -5.74
N ASP A 584 -28.09 47.52 -4.72
CA ASP A 584 -28.01 47.07 -3.34
C ASP A 584 -28.90 45.82 -3.22
N VAL A 585 -28.26 44.69 -2.94
CA VAL A 585 -28.98 43.45 -2.64
C VAL A 585 -29.41 43.55 -1.18
N ASP A 586 -30.68 43.90 -0.97
CA ASP A 586 -31.32 43.69 0.32
C ASP A 586 -31.16 42.23 0.73
N LEU A 587 -30.41 42.00 1.82
CA LEU A 587 -30.31 40.71 2.50
C LEU A 587 -31.63 40.42 3.20
N GLN A 588 -32.61 39.96 2.43
CA GLN A 588 -33.78 39.30 2.99
C GLN A 588 -33.31 37.91 3.41
N GLU A 589 -33.06 37.69 4.71
CA GLU A 589 -32.70 36.37 5.26
C GLU A 589 -33.79 35.35 4.91
N SER A 590 -33.59 34.64 3.81
CA SER A 590 -34.47 33.60 3.34
C SER A 590 -34.02 32.26 3.93
N ALA A 591 -34.95 31.31 4.10
CA ALA A 591 -34.59 29.95 4.51
C ALA A 591 -33.56 29.28 3.58
N THR A 592 -33.46 29.76 2.33
CA THR A 592 -32.45 29.41 1.32
C THR A 592 -31.04 29.88 1.71
N ASP A 593 -30.88 31.07 2.28
CA ASP A 593 -29.56 31.60 2.68
C ASP A 593 -29.00 30.86 3.88
N ALA A 594 -29.85 30.48 4.84
CA ALA A 594 -29.47 29.63 5.95
C ALA A 594 -29.02 28.23 5.48
N LEU A 595 -29.66 27.69 4.43
CA LEU A 595 -29.29 26.41 3.83
C LEU A 595 -27.96 26.51 3.07
N GLU A 596 -27.76 27.56 2.28
CA GLU A 596 -26.50 27.81 1.58
C GLU A 596 -25.36 28.07 2.56
N LEU A 597 -25.60 28.82 3.64
CA LEU A 597 -24.63 29.00 4.73
C LEU A 597 -24.27 27.66 5.38
N ARG A 598 -25.25 26.78 5.61
CA ARG A 598 -25.00 25.44 6.16
C ARG A 598 -24.16 24.58 5.22
N PHE A 599 -24.41 24.61 3.91
CA PHE A 599 -23.55 23.94 2.93
C PHE A 599 -22.15 24.54 2.89
N TRP A 600 -22.06 25.87 2.90
CA TRP A 600 -20.82 26.62 2.95
C TRP A 600 -19.97 26.24 4.15
N VAL A 601 -20.54 26.15 5.36
CA VAL A 601 -19.85 25.62 6.55
C VAL A 601 -19.46 24.14 6.36
N SER A 602 -20.37 23.32 5.83
CA SER A 602 -20.14 21.87 5.63
C SER A 602 -18.98 21.58 4.67
N PHE A 603 -18.77 22.42 3.66
CA PHE A 603 -17.66 22.28 2.71
C PHE A 603 -16.29 22.55 3.33
N ARG A 604 -16.19 23.16 4.51
CA ARG A 604 -14.90 23.38 5.21
C ARG A 604 -14.46 22.21 6.08
N GLY A 605 -15.37 21.29 6.41
CA GLY A 605 -15.06 20.06 7.15
C GLY A 605 -14.95 18.84 6.25
N GLN A 606 -14.57 17.70 6.84
CA GLN A 606 -14.63 16.40 6.16
C GLN A 606 -16.06 15.82 6.19
N THR A 607 -17.01 16.51 5.57
CA THR A 607 -18.42 16.08 5.51
C THR A 607 -18.72 15.29 4.24
N LEU A 608 -19.79 14.49 4.26
CA LEU A 608 -20.29 13.81 3.06
C LEU A 608 -20.63 14.82 1.95
N ALA A 609 -21.15 16.00 2.31
CA ALA A 609 -21.48 17.06 1.35
C ALA A 609 -20.25 17.53 0.57
N ARG A 610 -19.09 17.68 1.23
CA ARG A 610 -17.83 18.04 0.57
C ARG A 610 -17.39 16.97 -0.43
N THR A 611 -17.37 15.70 -0.03
CA THR A 611 -17.00 14.57 -0.90
C THR A 611 -17.93 14.47 -2.11
N VAL A 612 -19.25 14.59 -1.91
CA VAL A 612 -20.21 14.56 -3.03
C VAL A 612 -19.97 15.73 -3.98
N ARG A 613 -19.79 16.96 -3.48
CA ARG A 613 -19.50 18.13 -4.31
C ARG A 613 -18.25 17.93 -5.16
N GLY A 614 -17.15 17.46 -4.56
CA GLY A 614 -15.91 17.17 -5.26
C GLY A 614 -16.06 16.20 -6.42
N MET A 615 -16.77 15.10 -6.20
CA MET A 615 -17.02 14.11 -7.25
C MET A 615 -17.97 14.66 -8.32
N MET A 616 -18.89 15.53 -7.96
CA MET A 616 -19.79 16.20 -8.91
C MET A 616 -19.06 17.22 -9.80
N TYR A 617 -17.84 17.64 -9.46
CA TYR A 617 -17.01 18.42 -10.39
C TYR A 617 -16.64 17.64 -11.66
N TYR A 618 -16.65 16.30 -11.66
CA TYR A 618 -16.51 15.54 -12.91
C TYR A 618 -17.66 15.84 -13.88
N ARG A 619 -18.90 15.85 -13.37
CA ARG A 619 -20.07 16.23 -14.16
C ARG A 619 -19.96 17.68 -14.63
N ARG A 620 -19.61 18.62 -13.73
CA ARG A 620 -19.44 20.05 -14.06
C ARG A 620 -18.36 20.27 -15.12
N ALA A 621 -17.23 19.57 -15.02
CA ALA A 621 -16.14 19.62 -16.00
C ALA A 621 -16.57 19.06 -17.37
N LEU A 622 -17.32 17.96 -17.42
CA LEU A 622 -17.86 17.41 -18.68
C LEU A 622 -18.87 18.36 -19.33
N MET A 623 -19.70 19.02 -18.53
CA MET A 623 -20.63 20.04 -19.04
C MET A 623 -19.87 21.23 -19.62
N LEU A 624 -18.85 21.73 -18.91
CA LEU A 624 -17.99 22.82 -19.38
C LEU A 624 -17.27 22.45 -20.69
N GLN A 625 -16.68 21.26 -20.76
CA GLN A 625 -16.03 20.76 -21.98
C GLN A 625 -17.00 20.65 -23.15
N SER A 626 -18.18 20.05 -22.93
CA SER A 626 -19.22 19.93 -23.97
C SER A 626 -19.71 21.30 -24.45
N PHE A 627 -19.77 22.29 -23.56
CA PHE A 627 -20.17 23.65 -23.89
C PHE A 627 -19.08 24.35 -24.73
N LEU A 628 -17.81 24.23 -24.34
CA LEU A 628 -16.67 24.82 -25.06
C LEU A 628 -16.47 24.21 -26.46
N GLU A 629 -16.61 22.89 -26.60
CA GLU A 629 -16.48 22.21 -27.89
C GLU A 629 -17.53 22.64 -28.92
N ARG A 630 -18.71 23.07 -28.45
CA ARG A 630 -19.79 23.53 -29.34
C ARG A 630 -19.72 25.00 -29.67
N ARG A 631 -19.19 25.84 -28.77
CA ARG A 631 -18.97 27.27 -29.05
C ARG A 631 -18.08 27.49 -30.28
N GLY A 632 -17.17 26.55 -30.56
CA GLY A 632 -16.30 26.58 -31.74
C GLY A 632 -16.88 25.99 -33.03
N LEU A 633 -18.11 25.46 -33.02
CA LEU A 633 -18.71 24.80 -34.19
C LEU A 633 -19.49 25.74 -35.13
N GLY A 634 -19.38 27.06 -34.96
CA GLY A 634 -19.94 28.02 -35.92
C GLY A 634 -21.44 27.84 -36.16
N VAL A 635 -22.22 27.54 -35.12
CA VAL A 635 -23.69 27.63 -35.21
C VAL A 635 -24.05 29.12 -35.07
N ASP A 636 -24.00 29.78 -36.23
CA ASP A 636 -24.52 31.09 -36.64
C ASP A 636 -25.18 32.00 -35.58
N ASP A 637 -24.47 33.08 -35.24
CA ASP A 637 -24.80 34.51 -35.41
C ASP A 637 -26.18 35.11 -35.07
N VAL A 638 -27.14 34.42 -34.43
CA VAL A 638 -28.47 35.04 -34.16
C VAL A 638 -28.97 34.95 -32.69
N SER A 639 -28.22 34.36 -31.74
CA SER A 639 -28.76 34.19 -30.38
C SER A 639 -27.78 34.36 -29.22
N LEU A 640 -26.74 35.20 -29.36
CA LEU A 640 -25.83 35.51 -28.24
C LEU A 640 -26.50 36.32 -27.10
N THR A 641 -27.70 36.84 -27.32
CA THR A 641 -28.53 37.50 -26.29
C THR A 641 -29.45 36.57 -25.51
N ASN A 642 -29.68 35.34 -25.98
CA ASN A 642 -30.68 34.41 -25.41
C ASN A 642 -30.13 33.03 -24.99
N MET A 643 -28.82 32.84 -24.93
CA MET A 643 -28.28 31.65 -24.26
C MET A 643 -28.54 31.77 -22.74
N PRO A 644 -29.06 30.71 -22.09
CA PRO A 644 -29.35 30.77 -20.66
C PRO A 644 -28.07 31.05 -19.88
N ARG A 645 -28.20 31.76 -18.76
CA ARG A 645 -27.13 32.17 -17.85
C ARG A 645 -26.21 30.97 -17.52
N GLY A 646 -25.08 30.83 -18.22
CA GLY A 646 -24.03 29.84 -17.95
C GLY A 646 -24.23 28.44 -18.57
N PHE A 647 -23.12 27.71 -18.73
CA PHE A 647 -23.09 26.34 -19.28
C PHE A 647 -23.92 25.35 -18.45
N GLU A 648 -24.12 25.64 -17.16
CA GLU A 648 -24.93 24.82 -16.26
C GLU A 648 -26.39 24.77 -16.65
N ALA A 649 -26.90 25.77 -17.39
CA ALA A 649 -28.27 25.84 -17.83
C ALA A 649 -28.51 25.23 -19.22
N SER A 650 -27.47 24.75 -19.92
CA SER A 650 -27.63 24.08 -21.23
C SER A 650 -28.18 22.65 -21.07
N PRO A 651 -29.38 22.34 -21.60
CA PRO A 651 -29.95 20.99 -21.54
C PRO A 651 -29.08 19.93 -22.23
N GLU A 652 -28.39 20.31 -23.32
CA GLU A 652 -27.58 19.38 -24.11
C GLU A 652 -26.26 19.06 -23.41
N ALA A 653 -25.62 20.05 -22.78
CA ALA A 653 -24.41 19.83 -21.99
C ALA A 653 -24.71 18.92 -20.79
N ARG A 654 -25.88 19.10 -20.14
CA ARG A 654 -26.38 18.21 -19.09
C ARG A 654 -26.57 16.78 -19.61
N ALA A 655 -27.28 16.61 -20.72
CA ALA A 655 -27.51 15.30 -21.31
C ALA A 655 -26.20 14.56 -21.68
N GLN A 656 -25.22 15.27 -22.26
CA GLN A 656 -23.91 14.69 -22.56
C GLN A 656 -23.13 14.27 -21.30
N ALA A 657 -23.20 15.09 -20.24
CA ALA A 657 -22.56 14.75 -18.98
C ALA A 657 -23.23 13.54 -18.30
N ASP A 658 -24.56 13.47 -18.32
CA ASP A 658 -25.32 12.37 -17.70
C ASP A 658 -25.16 11.04 -18.46
N LEU A 659 -24.89 11.07 -19.77
CA LEU A 659 -24.52 9.88 -20.54
C LEU A 659 -23.12 9.35 -20.19
N LYS A 660 -22.21 10.22 -19.74
CA LYS A 660 -20.79 9.91 -19.53
C LYS A 660 -20.40 9.71 -18.07
N PHE A 661 -21.20 10.22 -17.13
CA PHE A 661 -20.88 10.20 -15.71
C PHE A 661 -22.09 9.85 -14.84
N THR A 662 -21.89 8.95 -13.89
CA THR A 662 -22.87 8.61 -12.86
C THR A 662 -22.13 8.35 -11.55
N TYR A 663 -22.63 8.88 -10.44
CA TYR A 663 -22.00 8.70 -9.13
C TYR A 663 -22.90 7.90 -8.18
N VAL A 664 -22.44 6.72 -7.77
CA VAL A 664 -23.15 5.83 -6.86
C VAL A 664 -22.41 5.74 -5.52
N VAL A 665 -23.07 6.14 -4.45
CA VAL A 665 -22.56 6.10 -3.07
C VAL A 665 -23.18 4.92 -2.32
N SER A 666 -22.34 4.04 -1.78
CA SER A 666 -22.80 2.96 -0.91
C SER A 666 -22.88 3.45 0.54
N CYS A 667 -24.09 3.68 1.04
CA CYS A 667 -24.34 4.13 2.42
C CYS A 667 -25.32 3.18 3.11
N GLN A 668 -24.81 2.10 3.71
CA GLN A 668 -25.67 1.07 4.30
C GLN A 668 -26.46 1.55 5.51
N ILE A 669 -25.85 2.45 6.30
CA ILE A 669 -26.47 3.03 7.50
C ILE A 669 -27.67 3.91 7.11
N TYR A 670 -27.74 4.42 5.87
CA TYR A 670 -28.86 5.23 5.39
C TYR A 670 -30.20 4.51 5.53
N GLY A 671 -30.27 3.20 5.24
CA GLY A 671 -31.50 2.42 5.38
C GLY A 671 -32.03 2.44 6.81
N GLN A 672 -31.16 2.20 7.78
CA GLN A 672 -31.47 2.24 9.21
C GLN A 672 -31.77 3.66 9.69
N GLN A 673 -30.99 4.67 9.27
CA GLN A 673 -31.21 6.06 9.61
C GLN A 673 -32.57 6.56 9.11
N LYS A 674 -32.96 6.15 7.90
CA LYS A 674 -34.26 6.48 7.31
C LYS A 674 -35.40 5.84 8.10
N GLN A 675 -35.28 4.57 8.49
CA GLN A 675 -36.25 3.90 9.38
C GLN A 675 -36.34 4.57 10.75
N GLN A 676 -35.19 4.94 11.34
CA GLN A 676 -35.08 5.61 12.64
C GLN A 676 -35.40 7.11 12.59
N LYS A 677 -35.74 7.68 11.42
CA LYS A 677 -36.00 9.12 11.20
C LYS A 677 -34.90 10.04 11.74
N LYS A 678 -33.65 9.63 11.55
CA LYS A 678 -32.47 10.41 11.97
C LYS A 678 -32.24 11.62 11.05
N PRO A 679 -31.79 12.79 11.56
CA PRO A 679 -31.57 14.00 10.76
C PRO A 679 -30.57 13.79 9.62
N GLU A 680 -29.59 12.90 9.79
CA GLU A 680 -28.60 12.56 8.77
C GLU A 680 -29.23 11.94 7.51
N ALA A 681 -30.37 11.25 7.63
CA ALA A 681 -31.09 10.73 6.46
C ALA A 681 -31.75 11.86 5.65
N THR A 682 -32.25 12.90 6.32
CA THR A 682 -32.79 14.10 5.67
C THR A 682 -31.69 14.86 4.94
N ASP A 683 -30.51 14.98 5.53
CA ASP A 683 -29.36 15.63 4.89
C ASP A 683 -28.91 14.89 3.63
N ILE A 684 -28.91 13.55 3.63
CA ILE A 684 -28.63 12.74 2.44
C ILE A 684 -29.71 12.93 1.36
N ALA A 685 -30.99 13.04 1.75
CA ALA A 685 -32.07 13.31 0.81
C ALA A 685 -31.92 14.68 0.14
N LEU A 686 -31.47 15.70 0.89
CA LEU A 686 -31.18 17.02 0.36
C LEU A 686 -30.03 16.99 -0.67
N LEU A 687 -28.99 16.20 -0.42
CA LEU A 687 -27.90 15.98 -1.38
C LEU A 687 -28.39 15.31 -2.67
N LEU A 688 -29.30 14.33 -2.57
CA LEU A 688 -29.93 13.69 -3.73
C LEU A 688 -30.78 14.65 -4.56
N GLN A 689 -31.43 15.64 -3.92
CA GLN A 689 -32.19 16.68 -4.60
C GLN A 689 -31.27 17.70 -5.29
N ARG A 690 -30.15 18.08 -4.65
CA ARG A 690 -29.20 19.07 -5.21
C ARG A 690 -28.39 18.51 -6.37
N PHE A 691 -28.04 17.22 -6.34
CA PHE A 691 -27.16 16.59 -7.34
C PHE A 691 -27.88 15.50 -8.13
N GLU A 692 -28.34 15.84 -9.35
CA GLU A 692 -29.13 14.97 -10.22
C GLU A 692 -28.46 13.63 -10.58
N ALA A 693 -27.13 13.58 -10.66
CA ALA A 693 -26.36 12.37 -11.00
C ALA A 693 -25.97 11.51 -9.78
N LEU A 694 -26.31 11.95 -8.55
CA LEU A 694 -26.03 11.20 -7.33
C LEU A 694 -27.05 10.07 -7.14
N ARG A 695 -26.56 8.87 -6.80
CA ARG A 695 -27.37 7.72 -6.41
C ARG A 695 -26.85 7.17 -5.09
N VAL A 696 -27.73 6.70 -4.21
CA VAL A 696 -27.36 6.06 -2.94
C VAL A 696 -27.81 4.60 -2.94
N ALA A 697 -26.86 3.67 -2.84
CA ALA A 697 -27.10 2.25 -2.68
C ALA A 697 -27.07 1.88 -1.19
N PHE A 698 -28.14 1.27 -0.69
CA PHE A 698 -28.28 0.87 0.72
C PHE A 698 -29.05 -0.45 0.83
N ILE A 699 -28.89 -1.14 1.96
CA ILE A 699 -29.63 -2.37 2.26
C ILE A 699 -30.82 -2.00 3.12
N HIS A 700 -32.01 -2.41 2.67
CA HIS A 700 -33.22 -2.34 3.50
C HIS A 700 -33.32 -3.63 4.30
N SER A 701 -33.31 -3.54 5.63
CA SER A 701 -33.56 -4.68 6.50
C SER A 701 -34.97 -4.53 7.08
N GLU A 702 -35.82 -5.51 6.83
CA GLU A 702 -37.10 -5.63 7.53
C GLU A 702 -36.88 -6.49 8.78
N ASP A 703 -37.23 -5.95 9.96
CA ASP A 703 -37.17 -6.68 11.22
C ASP A 703 -38.28 -7.75 11.24
N VAL A 704 -37.97 -8.94 10.72
CA VAL A 704 -38.82 -10.11 10.88
C VAL A 704 -38.58 -10.71 12.27
N GLY A 705 -39.14 -10.07 13.32
CA GLY A 705 -39.54 -10.63 14.63
C GLY A 705 -38.62 -11.57 15.44
N VAL A 706 -37.38 -11.86 15.02
CA VAL A 706 -36.48 -12.78 15.72
C VAL A 706 -35.39 -11.96 16.42
N GLU A 707 -35.44 -11.93 17.76
CA GLU A 707 -34.50 -11.27 18.67
C GLU A 707 -33.08 -11.88 18.62
N GLY A 708 -32.43 -11.82 17.45
CA GLY A 708 -30.99 -11.97 17.33
C GLY A 708 -30.43 -10.67 16.79
N LYS A 709 -29.60 -9.97 17.56
CA LYS A 709 -28.78 -8.85 17.07
C LYS A 709 -27.94 -9.31 15.88
N ARG A 710 -28.50 -9.28 14.67
CA ARG A 710 -27.75 -9.37 13.41
C ARG A 710 -27.11 -8.02 13.20
N ASN A 711 -25.95 -7.81 13.85
CA ASN A 711 -25.06 -6.72 13.46
C ASN A 711 -24.48 -7.08 12.08
N SER A 712 -25.26 -6.92 11.00
CA SER A 712 -24.73 -6.92 9.64
C SER A 712 -24.07 -5.57 9.36
N ILE A 713 -22.98 -5.27 10.07
CA ILE A 713 -22.07 -4.23 9.62
C ILE A 713 -21.23 -4.90 8.52
N LEU A 714 -21.76 -4.86 7.30
CA LEU A 714 -21.04 -5.28 6.11
C LEU A 714 -19.71 -4.50 6.05
N ARG A 715 -18.62 -5.19 5.75
CA ARG A 715 -17.27 -4.62 5.69
C ARG A 715 -17.12 -3.74 4.44
N LYS A 716 -16.11 -2.85 4.43
CA LYS A 716 -15.82 -1.93 3.32
C LYS A 716 -15.82 -2.59 1.92
N PRO A 717 -15.25 -3.79 1.70
CA PRO A 717 -15.32 -4.46 0.39
C PRO A 717 -16.76 -4.78 -0.04
N GLU A 718 -17.62 -5.14 0.91
CA GLU A 718 -19.01 -5.48 0.65
C GLU A 718 -19.84 -4.22 0.28
N ASN A 719 -19.44 -3.04 0.76
CA ASN A 719 -20.04 -1.76 0.35
C ASN A 719 -19.78 -1.45 -1.13
N GLN A 720 -18.56 -1.66 -1.61
CA GLN A 720 -18.19 -1.45 -3.03
C GLN A 720 -18.91 -2.44 -3.93
N ASN A 721 -18.93 -3.71 -3.52
CA ASN A 721 -19.66 -4.78 -4.18
C ASN A 721 -21.16 -4.52 -4.29
N HIS A 722 -21.76 -3.84 -3.31
CA HIS A 722 -23.16 -3.46 -3.38
C HIS A 722 -23.42 -2.33 -4.39
N ALA A 723 -22.51 -1.36 -4.49
CA ALA A 723 -22.64 -0.27 -5.46
C ALA A 723 -22.38 -0.72 -6.90
N ILE A 724 -21.44 -1.65 -7.12
CA ILE A 724 -20.98 -2.02 -8.47
C ILE A 724 -22.11 -2.57 -9.37
N VAL A 725 -23.11 -3.23 -8.78
CA VAL A 725 -24.26 -3.79 -9.50
C VAL A 725 -25.13 -2.69 -10.13
N PHE A 726 -25.13 -1.50 -9.54
CA PHE A 726 -25.86 -0.34 -10.03
C PHE A 726 -25.00 0.58 -10.90
N THR A 727 -23.70 0.29 -11.05
CA THR A 727 -22.81 1.03 -11.95
C THR A 727 -22.74 0.37 -13.31
N ARG A 728 -22.79 1.16 -14.38
CA ARG A 728 -22.56 0.73 -15.77
C ARG A 728 -21.66 1.75 -16.46
N GLY A 729 -20.80 1.30 -17.37
CA GLY A 729 -19.88 2.17 -18.11
C GLY A 729 -18.67 1.41 -18.64
N GLU A 730 -17.90 2.04 -19.51
CA GLU A 730 -16.64 1.48 -20.05
C GLU A 730 -15.52 1.48 -19.00
N ALA A 731 -15.53 2.45 -18.09
CA ALA A 731 -14.61 2.58 -16.96
C ALA A 731 -15.39 2.74 -15.65
N ILE A 732 -14.91 2.12 -14.57
CA ILE A 732 -15.47 2.21 -13.23
C ILE A 732 -14.38 2.68 -12.29
N GLN A 733 -14.64 3.77 -11.54
CA GLN A 733 -13.73 4.28 -10.52
C GLN A 733 -14.32 4.02 -9.13
N THR A 734 -13.62 3.20 -8.34
CA THR A 734 -13.94 2.99 -6.92
C THR A 734 -13.14 3.94 -6.06
N ILE A 735 -13.82 4.76 -5.26
CA ILE A 735 -13.21 5.79 -4.40
C ILE A 735 -13.70 5.65 -2.95
N ASP A 736 -12.87 6.07 -2.01
CA ASP A 736 -13.28 6.14 -0.59
C ASP A 736 -14.20 7.35 -0.38
N MET A 737 -15.18 7.23 0.51
CA MET A 737 -16.23 8.25 0.78
C MET A 737 -15.69 9.45 1.58
N ASN A 738 -14.40 9.73 1.45
CA ASN A 738 -13.66 10.77 2.13
C ASN A 738 -12.64 11.45 1.22
N GLN A 739 -12.66 11.04 -0.06
CA GLN A 739 -11.94 11.67 -1.14
C GLN A 739 -12.78 12.80 -1.71
N ASP A 740 -12.10 13.83 -2.16
CA ASP A 740 -12.63 15.06 -2.73
C ASP A 740 -11.84 15.34 -4.00
N ASN A 741 -12.44 16.02 -4.96
CA ASN A 741 -11.72 16.41 -6.16
C ASN A 741 -11.86 17.92 -6.35
N TYR A 742 -10.92 18.51 -7.08
CA TYR A 742 -10.99 19.91 -7.47
C TYR A 742 -11.44 20.03 -8.93
N LEU A 743 -12.02 21.16 -9.30
CA LEU A 743 -12.57 21.36 -10.64
C LEU A 743 -11.47 21.25 -11.72
N GLU A 744 -10.32 21.87 -11.47
CA GLU A 744 -9.16 21.86 -12.35
C GLU A 744 -8.54 20.46 -12.51
N GLU A 745 -8.70 19.60 -11.51
CA GLU A 745 -8.27 18.20 -11.54
C GLU A 745 -9.30 17.35 -12.31
N ALA A 746 -10.60 17.59 -12.12
CA ALA A 746 -11.67 16.90 -12.84
C ALA A 746 -11.59 17.07 -14.36
N ILE A 747 -11.17 18.24 -14.83
CA ILE A 747 -10.97 18.53 -16.27
C ILE A 747 -9.95 17.58 -16.92
N LYS A 748 -8.92 17.16 -16.17
CA LYS A 748 -7.85 16.28 -16.67
C LYS A 748 -8.29 14.82 -16.76
N MET A 749 -9.52 14.47 -16.36
CA MET A 749 -10.05 13.09 -16.38
C MET A 749 -9.98 12.46 -17.76
N ARG A 750 -10.18 13.24 -18.82
CA ARG A 750 -9.99 12.77 -20.20
C ARG A 750 -8.61 12.15 -20.42
N ASN A 751 -7.54 12.84 -20.00
CA ASN A 751 -6.16 12.38 -20.19
C ASN A 751 -5.91 11.08 -19.42
N LEU A 752 -6.50 10.95 -18.22
CA LEU A 752 -6.42 9.72 -17.45
C LEU A 752 -7.14 8.57 -18.17
N LEU A 753 -8.35 8.80 -18.72
CA LEU A 753 -9.12 7.77 -19.41
C LEU A 753 -8.47 7.34 -20.73
N GLU A 754 -7.77 8.22 -21.44
CA GLU A 754 -7.02 7.90 -22.66
C GLU A 754 -5.94 6.81 -22.42
N GLU A 755 -5.42 6.68 -21.20
CA GLU A 755 -4.45 5.63 -20.84
C GLU A 755 -5.02 4.20 -20.95
N PHE A 756 -6.34 4.02 -20.84
CA PHE A 756 -6.97 2.71 -21.09
C PHE A 756 -6.83 2.26 -22.55
N HIS A 757 -6.67 3.21 -23.48
CA HIS A 757 -6.42 2.94 -24.90
C HIS A 757 -4.93 2.89 -25.24
N GLY A 758 -4.06 3.43 -24.38
CA GLY A 758 -2.61 3.43 -24.51
C GLY A 758 -1.96 2.04 -24.41
N LYS A 759 -0.78 1.88 -25.01
CA LYS A 759 -0.01 0.63 -24.98
C LYS A 759 1.06 0.69 -23.87
N HIS A 760 0.72 0.16 -22.69
CA HIS A 760 1.59 0.14 -21.50
C HIS A 760 2.17 -1.23 -21.15
N GLY A 761 2.37 -2.10 -22.15
CA GLY A 761 2.88 -3.45 -21.97
C GLY A 761 2.26 -4.44 -22.95
N ILE A 762 2.14 -5.69 -22.51
CA ILE A 762 1.57 -6.79 -23.33
C ILE A 762 0.05 -6.60 -23.53
N ARG A 763 -0.65 -6.05 -22.53
CA ARG A 763 -2.09 -5.79 -22.56
C ARG A 763 -2.41 -4.34 -22.18
N ARG A 764 -3.57 -3.88 -22.65
CA ARG A 764 -4.14 -2.58 -22.24
C ARG A 764 -4.32 -2.54 -20.72
N PRO A 765 -4.16 -1.37 -20.08
CA PRO A 765 -4.44 -1.21 -18.66
C PRO A 765 -5.86 -1.68 -18.31
N THR A 766 -5.99 -2.33 -17.16
CA THR A 766 -7.27 -2.80 -16.59
C THR A 766 -7.65 -2.02 -15.34
N ILE A 767 -6.65 -1.45 -14.65
CA ILE A 767 -6.83 -0.59 -13.49
C ILE A 767 -5.89 0.59 -13.65
N LEU A 768 -6.43 1.80 -13.50
CA LEU A 768 -5.67 3.04 -13.40
C LEU A 768 -5.75 3.55 -11.96
N GLY A 769 -4.60 3.77 -11.35
CA GLY A 769 -4.54 4.43 -10.05
C GLY A 769 -4.39 5.95 -10.19
N VAL A 770 -4.96 6.67 -9.22
CA VAL A 770 -4.87 8.14 -9.10
C VAL A 770 -3.97 8.52 -7.93
N ARG A 771 -3.34 9.69 -7.98
CA ARG A 771 -2.55 10.21 -6.87
C ARG A 771 -3.48 10.79 -5.80
N GLU A 772 -3.17 10.56 -4.53
CA GLU A 772 -3.89 11.18 -3.41
C GLU A 772 -3.11 12.41 -2.89
N HIS A 773 -3.82 13.47 -2.50
CA HIS A 773 -3.30 14.63 -1.74
C HIS A 773 -3.90 14.65 -0.34
N VAL A 774 -3.08 14.65 0.70
CA VAL A 774 -3.60 14.86 2.06
C VAL A 774 -3.74 16.36 2.32
N PHE A 775 -4.92 16.91 2.01
CA PHE A 775 -5.19 18.35 2.11
C PHE A 775 -5.25 18.87 3.55
N THR A 776 -5.41 17.98 4.53
CA THR A 776 -5.33 18.31 5.97
C THR A 776 -3.89 18.48 6.47
N GLY A 777 -2.88 18.33 5.61
CA GLY A 777 -1.47 18.40 5.99
C GLY A 777 -1.04 19.74 6.63
N SER A 778 -1.74 20.83 6.36
CA SER A 778 -1.44 22.16 6.94
C SER A 778 -2.04 22.38 8.34
N VAL A 779 -2.87 21.46 8.84
CA VAL A 779 -3.66 21.66 10.08
C VAL A 779 -2.82 21.51 11.35
N SER A 780 -1.76 20.68 11.33
CA SER A 780 -0.83 20.51 12.46
C SER A 780 0.53 19.99 12.01
N SER A 781 1.56 20.08 12.86
CA SER A 781 2.89 19.49 12.59
C SER A 781 2.83 17.97 12.39
N LEU A 782 1.95 17.30 13.14
CA LEU A 782 1.69 15.87 13.01
C LEU A 782 0.99 15.55 11.66
N ALA A 783 0.07 16.41 11.24
CA ALA A 783 -0.56 16.33 9.93
C ALA A 783 0.42 16.49 8.77
N TRP A 784 1.28 17.49 8.89
CA TRP A 784 2.30 17.82 7.92
C TRP A 784 3.27 16.65 7.74
N PHE A 785 3.72 16.05 8.84
CA PHE A 785 4.58 14.88 8.81
C PHE A 785 3.91 13.69 8.10
N MET A 786 2.66 13.38 8.43
CA MET A 786 1.92 12.27 7.80
C MET A 786 1.66 12.50 6.31
N SER A 787 1.29 13.71 5.92
CA SER A 787 1.07 14.09 4.51
C SER A 787 2.36 13.95 3.67
N ASN A 788 3.49 14.40 4.23
CA ASN A 788 4.79 14.26 3.58
C ASN A 788 5.30 12.82 3.53
N GLN A 789 5.04 12.04 4.59
CA GLN A 789 5.35 10.61 4.61
C GLN A 789 4.61 9.90 3.48
N GLU A 790 3.34 10.21 3.28
CA GLU A 790 2.52 9.67 2.20
C GLU A 790 3.13 10.05 0.84
N THR A 791 3.35 11.34 0.57
CA THR A 791 3.97 11.81 -0.69
C THR A 791 5.32 11.14 -1.01
N SER A 792 6.14 10.88 0.01
CA SER A 792 7.49 10.32 -0.17
C SER A 792 7.49 8.80 -0.35
N PHE A 793 6.81 8.06 0.54
CA PHE A 793 6.84 6.59 0.55
C PHE A 793 5.85 5.97 -0.41
N VAL A 794 4.67 6.56 -0.52
CA VAL A 794 3.55 6.04 -1.34
C VAL A 794 3.74 6.46 -2.77
N THR A 795 4.19 7.70 -3.01
CA THR A 795 4.24 8.27 -4.35
C THR A 795 5.65 8.20 -4.95
N LEU A 796 6.65 8.87 -4.37
CA LEU A 796 7.99 8.92 -4.99
C LEU A 796 8.73 7.57 -4.95
N GLY A 797 8.77 6.91 -3.79
CA GLY A 797 9.45 5.63 -3.60
C GLY A 797 8.82 4.48 -4.39
N GLN A 798 7.49 4.48 -4.59
CA GLN A 798 6.83 3.43 -5.37
C GLN A 798 6.91 3.66 -6.89
N ARG A 799 7.05 4.90 -7.38
CA ARG A 799 7.19 5.23 -8.82
C ARG A 799 8.40 4.55 -9.47
N VAL A 800 9.51 4.44 -8.74
CA VAL A 800 10.75 3.79 -9.17
C VAL A 800 10.57 2.32 -9.40
N LEU A 801 9.70 1.75 -8.60
CA LEU A 801 9.41 0.33 -8.55
C LEU A 801 8.32 -0.03 -9.55
N ALA A 802 7.87 0.96 -10.31
CA ALA A 802 6.74 0.83 -11.17
C ALA A 802 7.08 0.72 -12.67
N TYR A 803 8.31 1.04 -13.03
CA TYR A 803 8.91 0.74 -14.34
C TYR A 803 9.74 -0.56 -14.35
N PRO A 804 10.15 -1.10 -13.20
CA PRO A 804 10.50 -2.49 -13.02
C PRO A 804 9.44 -3.16 -12.12
N LEU A 805 8.18 -3.15 -12.53
CA LEU A 805 7.04 -4.01 -12.12
C LEU A 805 5.88 -3.06 -12.30
N ASN A 806 4.94 -3.34 -13.20
CA ASN A 806 3.63 -2.72 -13.05
C ASN A 806 3.02 -3.29 -11.75
N LYS A 807 3.41 -2.68 -10.63
CA LYS A 807 2.98 -3.04 -9.28
C LYS A 807 1.47 -3.01 -9.27
N ALA A 808 0.91 -4.00 -8.62
CA ALA A 808 -0.51 -4.12 -8.31
C ALA A 808 -1.13 -2.91 -7.58
N SER A 809 -0.33 -1.93 -7.12
CA SER A 809 -0.78 -0.58 -6.77
C SER A 809 0.45 0.34 -6.58
N ARG A 810 0.48 1.52 -7.22
CA ARG A 810 1.49 2.59 -6.98
C ARG A 810 1.11 3.53 -5.82
N VAL A 811 0.13 3.14 -5.02
CA VAL A 811 -0.20 3.75 -3.74
C VAL A 811 -0.22 2.61 -2.72
N ILE A 812 0.36 2.77 -1.52
CA ILE A 812 -0.02 2.00 -0.32
C ILE A 812 -1.50 2.30 -0.08
N ASN A 813 -2.36 1.72 -0.90
CA ASN A 813 -3.74 1.57 -0.55
C ASN A 813 -3.78 0.68 0.67
N ILE A 814 -4.82 0.86 1.46
CA ILE A 814 -5.04 0.04 2.64
C ILE A 814 -4.89 -1.42 2.20
N SER A 815 -4.25 -2.24 3.04
CA SER A 815 -3.99 -3.66 2.81
C SER A 815 -5.09 -4.45 2.09
N GLU A 816 -6.35 -4.05 2.24
CA GLU A 816 -7.54 -4.58 1.56
C GLU A 816 -7.58 -4.31 0.03
N ASP A 817 -7.21 -3.11 -0.41
CA ASP A 817 -7.29 -2.69 -1.82
C ASP A 817 -6.18 -3.33 -2.69
N ILE A 818 -5.07 -3.75 -2.06
CA ILE A 818 -3.94 -4.42 -2.74
C ILE A 818 -4.36 -5.80 -3.27
N TYR A 819 -5.33 -6.46 -2.64
CA TYR A 819 -5.82 -7.77 -3.09
C TYR A 819 -6.47 -7.71 -4.47
N ALA A 820 -7.15 -6.60 -4.82
CA ALA A 820 -7.68 -6.40 -6.17
C ALA A 820 -6.55 -6.35 -7.20
N GLY A 821 -5.46 -5.66 -6.85
CA GLY A 821 -4.26 -5.61 -7.66
C GLY A 821 -3.60 -6.99 -7.83
N PHE A 822 -3.43 -7.77 -6.75
CA PHE A 822 -2.92 -9.13 -6.83
C PHE A 822 -3.77 -10.01 -7.73
N ASN A 823 -5.09 -9.94 -7.56
CA ASN A 823 -6.06 -10.68 -8.35
C ASN A 823 -6.06 -10.30 -9.83
N SER A 824 -5.89 -9.02 -10.16
CA SER A 824 -5.76 -8.53 -11.53
C SER A 824 -4.44 -8.98 -12.15
N THR A 825 -3.30 -8.80 -11.47
CA THR A 825 -1.99 -9.28 -11.96
C THR A 825 -2.03 -10.79 -12.20
N LEU A 826 -2.56 -11.57 -11.25
CA LEU A 826 -2.72 -13.02 -11.39
C LEU A 826 -3.59 -13.40 -12.60
N ARG A 827 -4.56 -12.57 -13.01
CA ARG A 827 -5.35 -12.76 -14.23
C ARG A 827 -4.71 -12.13 -15.49
N GLN A 828 -3.40 -11.83 -15.43
CA GLN A 828 -2.63 -11.15 -16.48
C GLN A 828 -3.16 -9.73 -16.81
N GLY A 829 -3.90 -9.11 -15.88
CA GLY A 829 -4.30 -7.72 -15.97
C GLY A 829 -3.09 -6.80 -15.85
N ASN A 830 -3.05 -5.75 -16.67
CA ASN A 830 -2.03 -4.72 -16.58
C ASN A 830 -2.55 -3.59 -15.68
N ILE A 831 -1.73 -3.14 -14.73
CA ILE A 831 -2.09 -2.07 -13.79
C ILE A 831 -1.11 -0.94 -14.00
N THR A 832 -1.60 0.23 -14.38
CA THR A 832 -0.77 1.41 -14.56
C THR A 832 -1.27 2.54 -13.69
N HIS A 833 -0.42 3.52 -13.46
CA HIS A 833 -0.75 4.66 -12.63
C HIS A 833 -0.01 5.86 -13.18
N HIS A 834 -0.77 6.89 -13.48
CA HIS A 834 -0.34 8.08 -14.19
C HIS A 834 -0.79 9.30 -13.39
N GLU A 835 0.09 10.27 -13.25
CA GLU A 835 -0.13 11.42 -12.38
C GLU A 835 -0.70 12.61 -13.14
N TYR A 836 -1.70 12.34 -13.97
CA TYR A 836 -2.47 13.41 -14.61
C TYR A 836 -3.36 14.13 -13.60
N ILE A 837 -3.86 13.39 -12.60
CA ILE A 837 -4.84 13.87 -11.63
C ILE A 837 -4.38 13.57 -10.21
N GLN A 838 -4.69 14.50 -9.32
CA GLN A 838 -4.58 14.34 -7.89
C GLN A 838 -5.93 14.53 -7.20
N VAL A 839 -6.32 13.53 -6.40
CA VAL A 839 -7.57 13.53 -5.64
C VAL A 839 -7.26 13.92 -4.19
N GLY A 840 -7.98 14.89 -3.66
CA GLY A 840 -7.92 15.27 -2.26
C GLY A 840 -8.39 14.14 -1.36
N LYS A 841 -7.69 13.88 -0.26
CA LYS A 841 -8.07 12.92 0.77
C LYS A 841 -7.95 13.56 2.13
N GLY A 842 -9.08 13.69 2.81
CA GLY A 842 -9.07 14.21 4.18
C GLY A 842 -8.49 13.16 5.11
N ARG A 843 -7.47 13.53 5.88
CA ARG A 843 -6.95 12.70 6.97
C ARG A 843 -6.95 13.53 8.25
N ASP A 844 -7.88 13.28 9.15
CA ASP A 844 -7.74 13.77 10.51
C ASP A 844 -6.63 12.98 11.21
N VAL A 845 -5.61 13.70 11.70
CA VAL A 845 -4.27 13.18 11.98
C VAL A 845 -3.85 13.54 13.40
N GLY A 846 -4.75 13.25 14.35
CA GLY A 846 -4.35 13.10 15.75
C GLY A 846 -3.52 11.83 15.95
N LEU A 847 -2.74 11.77 17.03
CA LEU A 847 -1.88 10.62 17.32
C LEU A 847 -2.65 9.29 17.34
N ASN A 848 -3.84 9.26 17.94
CA ASN A 848 -4.71 8.08 18.00
C ASN A 848 -5.20 7.62 16.63
N GLN A 849 -5.56 8.56 15.76
CA GLN A 849 -5.98 8.25 14.40
C GLN A 849 -4.80 7.69 13.58
N ILE A 850 -3.61 8.25 13.76
CA ILE A 850 -2.39 7.76 13.11
C ILE A 850 -2.06 6.35 13.58
N ALA A 851 -2.04 6.10 14.89
CA ALA A 851 -1.71 4.77 15.39
C ALA A 851 -2.77 3.72 15.00
N LEU A 852 -4.06 4.08 14.98
CA LEU A 852 -5.10 3.18 14.48
C LEU A 852 -4.95 2.91 12.98
N PHE A 853 -4.60 3.92 12.18
CA PHE A 853 -4.31 3.75 10.76
C PHE A 853 -3.11 2.84 10.54
N GLU A 854 -2.00 3.08 11.23
CA GLU A 854 -0.80 2.25 11.14
C GLU A 854 -1.03 0.83 11.64
N GLY A 855 -1.82 0.66 12.69
CA GLY A 855 -2.29 -0.64 13.16
C GLY A 855 -3.12 -1.36 12.11
N LYS A 856 -4.03 -0.65 11.41
CA LYS A 856 -4.84 -1.20 10.31
C LYS A 856 -3.95 -1.65 9.15
N VAL A 857 -3.00 -0.82 8.71
CA VAL A 857 -2.09 -1.16 7.60
C VAL A 857 -1.16 -2.31 7.98
N ALA A 858 -0.59 -2.30 9.18
CA ALA A 858 0.30 -3.35 9.66
C ALA A 858 -0.43 -4.69 9.86
N GLY A 859 -1.62 -4.67 10.48
CA GLY A 859 -2.44 -5.88 10.63
C GLY A 859 -2.85 -6.45 9.28
N GLY A 860 -3.24 -5.59 8.35
CA GLY A 860 -3.56 -6.01 7.00
C GLY A 860 -2.40 -6.61 6.19
N ASN A 861 -1.19 -6.06 6.33
CA ASN A 861 0.02 -6.69 5.77
C ASN A 861 0.33 -8.03 6.46
N GLY A 862 -0.03 -8.19 7.74
CA GLY A 862 0.02 -9.48 8.44
C GLY A 862 -0.91 -10.51 7.81
N GLU A 863 -2.15 -10.14 7.47
CA GLU A 863 -3.07 -11.03 6.73
C GLU A 863 -2.55 -11.33 5.30
N GLN A 864 -1.92 -10.35 4.63
CA GLN A 864 -1.30 -10.58 3.31
C GLN A 864 -0.24 -11.69 3.35
N VAL A 865 0.61 -11.72 4.39
CA VAL A 865 1.62 -12.79 4.57
C VAL A 865 0.98 -14.19 4.64
N LEU A 866 -0.22 -14.28 5.20
CA LEU A 866 -0.96 -15.54 5.35
C LEU A 866 -1.80 -15.88 4.11
N SER A 867 -1.96 -14.94 3.19
CA SER A 867 -2.85 -15.07 2.03
C SER A 867 -2.30 -16.00 0.95
N ARG A 868 -3.22 -16.66 0.24
CA ARG A 868 -2.91 -17.50 -0.93
C ARG A 868 -2.33 -16.70 -2.10
N ASP A 869 -2.70 -15.43 -2.23
CA ASP A 869 -2.30 -14.59 -3.36
C ASP A 869 -0.80 -14.29 -3.31
N VAL A 870 -0.28 -13.95 -2.12
CA VAL A 870 1.16 -13.76 -1.90
C VAL A 870 1.93 -15.05 -2.16
N TYR A 871 1.40 -16.21 -1.73
CA TYR A 871 2.01 -17.51 -2.03
C TYR A 871 2.09 -17.76 -3.55
N ARG A 872 1.00 -17.57 -4.29
CA ARG A 872 0.97 -17.80 -5.75
C ARG A 872 1.89 -16.84 -6.51
N ILE A 873 1.81 -15.55 -6.23
CA ILE A 873 2.67 -14.54 -6.86
C ILE A 873 4.14 -14.84 -6.54
N GLY A 874 4.44 -15.16 -5.28
CA GLY A 874 5.78 -15.57 -4.84
C GLY A 874 6.32 -16.77 -5.60
N GLN A 875 5.49 -17.79 -5.87
CA GLN A 875 5.92 -18.97 -6.64
C GLN A 875 6.13 -18.68 -8.13
N LEU A 876 5.31 -17.81 -8.74
CA LEU A 876 5.28 -17.55 -10.18
C LEU A 876 6.29 -16.49 -10.65
N PHE A 877 6.65 -15.52 -9.81
CA PHE A 877 7.66 -14.51 -10.15
C PHE A 877 9.07 -15.12 -10.21
N ASP A 878 9.93 -14.62 -11.11
CA ASP A 878 11.35 -14.95 -11.04
C ASP A 878 12.00 -14.35 -9.78
N PHE A 879 13.23 -14.76 -9.51
CA PHE A 879 13.95 -14.41 -8.28
C PHE A 879 14.00 -12.90 -8.03
N PHE A 880 14.34 -12.08 -9.03
CA PHE A 880 14.52 -10.64 -8.84
C PHE A 880 13.18 -9.90 -8.67
N ARG A 881 12.13 -10.33 -9.38
CA ARG A 881 10.78 -9.80 -9.17
C ARG A 881 10.19 -10.20 -7.82
N MET A 882 10.43 -11.43 -7.38
CA MET A 882 10.05 -11.90 -6.05
C MET A 882 10.75 -11.08 -4.95
N MET A 883 12.04 -10.72 -5.15
CA MET A 883 12.77 -9.82 -4.24
C MET A 883 12.12 -8.43 -4.19
N SER A 884 11.83 -7.83 -5.35
CA SER A 884 11.10 -6.55 -5.43
C SER A 884 9.74 -6.64 -4.76
N PHE A 885 9.00 -7.71 -4.98
CA PHE A 885 7.70 -7.93 -4.35
C PHE A 885 7.82 -8.03 -2.83
N TYR A 886 8.78 -8.81 -2.31
CA TYR A 886 9.02 -8.95 -0.87
C TYR A 886 9.37 -7.61 -0.21
N PHE A 887 10.43 -6.93 -0.66
CA PHE A 887 10.94 -5.73 0.00
C PHE A 887 10.01 -4.52 -0.11
N THR A 888 8.99 -4.58 -0.96
CA THR A 888 8.01 -3.50 -1.11
C THR A 888 6.73 -3.68 -0.34
N THR A 889 6.40 -4.92 0.02
CA THR A 889 5.16 -5.27 0.69
C THR A 889 5.47 -5.71 2.11
N VAL A 890 5.59 -7.02 2.32
CA VAL A 890 5.73 -7.67 3.62
C VAL A 890 7.11 -7.48 4.25
N GLY A 891 8.15 -7.32 3.43
CA GLY A 891 9.55 -7.29 3.87
C GLY A 891 9.84 -6.16 4.85
N PHE A 892 9.27 -4.97 4.65
CA PHE A 892 9.40 -3.85 5.58
C PHE A 892 8.91 -4.23 7.00
N TYR A 893 7.70 -4.78 7.11
CA TYR A 893 7.10 -5.16 8.40
C TYR A 893 7.85 -6.30 9.09
N VAL A 894 8.32 -7.27 8.30
CA VAL A 894 9.16 -8.38 8.79
C VAL A 894 10.48 -7.83 9.35
N CYS A 895 11.17 -6.96 8.60
CA CYS A 895 12.40 -6.31 9.05
C CYS A 895 12.17 -5.52 10.36
N THR A 896 11.04 -4.81 10.45
CA THR A 896 10.64 -4.06 11.66
C THR A 896 10.45 -4.98 12.88
N MET A 897 9.85 -6.15 12.65
CA MET A 897 9.63 -7.15 13.68
C MET A 897 10.93 -7.84 14.10
N VAL A 898 11.80 -8.21 13.15
CA VAL A 898 13.13 -8.79 13.43
C VAL A 898 13.98 -7.82 14.24
N LEU A 899 13.92 -6.52 13.93
CA LEU A 899 14.58 -5.48 14.73
C LEU A 899 14.07 -5.48 16.18
N SER A 900 12.76 -5.54 16.37
CA SER A 900 12.14 -5.58 17.70
C SER A 900 12.42 -6.89 18.45
N PHE A 901 12.61 -8.02 17.74
CA PHE A 901 13.00 -9.29 18.35
C PHE A 901 14.48 -9.29 18.75
N SER A 902 15.35 -8.69 17.92
CA SER A 902 16.78 -8.58 18.20
C SER A 902 17.06 -7.75 19.46
N SER A 903 16.27 -6.71 19.73
CA SER A 903 16.38 -5.95 20.98
C SER A 903 16.00 -6.80 22.21
N VAL A 904 14.95 -7.62 22.12
CA VAL A 904 14.56 -8.55 23.19
C VAL A 904 15.64 -9.63 23.43
N LEU A 905 16.20 -10.21 22.36
CA LEU A 905 17.32 -11.16 22.47
C LEU A 905 18.55 -10.52 23.12
N TYR A 906 18.86 -9.28 22.74
CA TYR A 906 19.93 -8.50 23.36
C TYR A 906 19.70 -8.30 24.87
N PHE A 907 18.46 -8.04 25.31
CA PHE A 907 18.14 -7.95 26.74
C PHE A 907 18.24 -9.31 27.45
N CYS A 908 17.86 -10.41 26.78
CA CYS A 908 18.08 -11.76 27.30
C CYS A 908 19.58 -12.10 27.41
N PHE A 909 20.41 -11.55 26.53
CA PHE A 909 21.86 -11.69 26.56
C PHE A 909 22.52 -10.86 27.68
N LEU A 910 22.09 -9.61 27.86
CA LEU A 910 22.43 -8.81 29.05
C LEU A 910 22.12 -9.60 30.33
N HIS A 911 20.98 -10.27 30.38
CA HIS A 911 20.57 -11.11 31.51
C HIS A 911 21.52 -12.29 31.76
N TYR A 912 21.98 -13.00 30.73
CA TYR A 912 22.96 -14.10 30.88
C TYR A 912 24.31 -13.60 31.43
N HIS A 913 24.76 -12.42 31.00
CA HIS A 913 26.07 -11.88 31.37
C HIS A 913 26.08 -11.02 32.64
N VAL A 914 24.93 -10.53 33.10
CA VAL A 914 24.79 -9.96 34.46
C VAL A 914 25.19 -11.00 35.53
N VAL A 915 25.25 -12.30 35.20
CA VAL A 915 25.65 -13.38 36.11
C VAL A 915 27.19 -13.56 36.23
N LYS A 916 28.04 -13.07 35.30
CA LYS A 916 29.52 -13.10 35.44
C LYS A 916 30.25 -11.98 34.67
N PRO A 917 31.33 -11.39 35.23
CA PRO A 917 32.12 -10.37 34.55
C PRO A 917 32.95 -10.99 33.41
N PHE A 918 32.52 -10.80 32.18
CA PHE A 918 33.34 -11.01 30.98
C PHE A 918 33.54 -9.66 30.29
N SER A 919 34.70 -9.48 29.66
CA SER A 919 35.30 -8.17 29.32
C SER A 919 34.31 -7.08 28.84
N LEU A 920 34.38 -5.93 29.51
CA LEU A 920 33.61 -4.69 29.28
C LEU A 920 33.51 -4.28 27.80
N MET A 921 34.53 -4.63 27.00
CA MET A 921 34.66 -4.28 25.58
C MET A 921 33.67 -5.02 24.66
N GLN A 922 33.16 -6.20 25.02
CA GLN A 922 32.21 -6.97 24.19
C GLN A 922 30.74 -6.57 24.45
N MET A 923 30.45 -6.14 25.68
CA MET A 923 29.13 -5.62 26.08
C MET A 923 28.84 -4.26 25.45
N THR A 924 29.84 -3.37 25.30
CA THR A 924 29.70 -2.11 24.55
C THR A 924 29.40 -2.32 23.09
N VAL A 925 30.00 -3.33 22.47
CA VAL A 925 29.79 -3.63 21.06
C VAL A 925 28.37 -4.07 20.80
N LEU A 926 27.81 -5.02 21.54
CA LEU A 926 26.46 -5.52 21.28
C LEU A 926 25.36 -4.50 21.57
N THR A 927 25.56 -3.67 22.60
CA THR A 927 24.62 -2.64 23.05
C THR A 927 24.52 -1.47 22.08
N VAL A 928 25.67 -0.96 21.63
CA VAL A 928 25.73 0.09 20.61
C VAL A 928 25.32 -0.50 19.26
N TYR A 929 25.63 -1.76 18.95
CA TYR A 929 25.32 -2.37 17.66
C TYR A 929 23.82 -2.65 17.46
N VAL A 930 23.07 -3.14 18.46
CA VAL A 930 21.62 -3.42 18.28
C VAL A 930 20.77 -2.14 18.37
N PHE A 931 21.12 -1.21 19.26
CA PHE A 931 20.32 0.00 19.50
C PHE A 931 20.75 1.22 18.68
N LEU A 932 22.05 1.41 18.43
CA LEU A 932 22.54 2.51 17.59
C LEU A 932 22.39 2.15 16.11
N TYR A 933 22.66 0.91 15.68
CA TYR A 933 22.44 0.52 14.27
C TYR A 933 20.94 0.49 13.94
N GLY A 934 20.09 -0.03 14.85
CA GLY A 934 18.63 0.01 14.72
C GLY A 934 18.03 1.42 14.70
N ARG A 935 18.77 2.46 15.11
CA ARG A 935 18.31 3.86 15.10
C ARG A 935 19.03 4.71 14.07
N VAL A 936 20.32 4.54 13.83
CA VAL A 936 21.06 5.16 12.72
C VAL A 936 20.53 4.60 11.41
N TYR A 937 20.25 3.30 11.30
CA TYR A 937 19.54 2.74 10.15
C TYR A 937 18.20 3.44 9.93
N LEU A 938 17.43 3.62 11.01
CA LEU A 938 16.03 4.00 10.94
C LEU A 938 15.84 5.53 10.81
N VAL A 939 16.75 6.29 11.39
CA VAL A 939 16.91 7.76 11.28
C VAL A 939 17.59 8.11 9.98
N CYS A 940 18.69 7.49 9.58
CA CYS A 940 19.28 7.78 8.28
C CYS A 940 18.34 7.33 7.15
N HIS A 941 17.68 6.16 7.22
CA HIS A 941 16.80 5.72 6.13
C HIS A 941 15.57 6.61 5.91
N ARG A 942 14.98 7.21 6.96
CA ARG A 942 13.82 8.12 6.80
C ARG A 942 14.21 9.60 6.80
N ALA A 943 15.16 10.03 7.63
CA ALA A 943 15.63 11.41 7.66
C ALA A 943 16.59 11.73 6.50
N PHE A 944 17.52 10.84 6.08
CA PHE A 944 18.34 11.08 4.87
C PHE A 944 17.47 11.08 3.62
N PHE A 945 16.48 10.19 3.52
CA PHE A 945 15.53 10.17 2.40
C PHE A 945 14.65 11.42 2.39
N PHE A 946 14.17 11.90 3.54
CA PHE A 946 13.45 13.17 3.66
C PHE A 946 14.33 14.38 3.34
N ILE A 947 15.58 14.40 3.82
CA ILE A 947 16.55 15.48 3.58
C ILE A 947 16.93 15.53 2.09
N VAL A 948 17.14 14.38 1.43
CA VAL A 948 17.43 14.28 -0.01
C VAL A 948 16.20 14.65 -0.85
N LEU A 949 14.98 14.27 -0.46
CA LEU A 949 13.75 14.70 -1.13
C LEU A 949 13.49 16.20 -0.97
N HIS A 950 13.79 16.77 0.20
CA HIS A 950 13.70 18.22 0.40
C HIS A 950 14.78 18.96 -0.40
N TYR A 951 15.96 18.34 -0.56
CA TYR A 951 17.02 18.82 -1.44
C TYR A 951 16.53 18.87 -2.91
N GLU A 952 15.94 17.79 -3.43
CA GLU A 952 15.41 17.74 -4.81
C GLU A 952 14.15 18.60 -5.04
N MET A 953 13.35 18.87 -3.98
CA MET A 953 12.10 19.64 -4.12
C MET A 953 12.27 21.16 -3.93
N ARG A 954 13.26 21.62 -3.16
CA ARG A 954 13.50 23.05 -2.87
C ARG A 954 14.88 23.58 -3.26
N VAL A 955 15.92 22.77 -3.45
CA VAL A 955 17.29 23.30 -3.60
C VAL A 955 17.64 23.77 -5.02
N ILE A 956 16.75 23.63 -6.00
CA ILE A 956 16.92 24.31 -7.31
C ILE A 956 16.27 25.71 -7.33
N ALA A 957 15.48 26.09 -6.30
CA ALA A 957 14.81 27.39 -6.26
C ALA A 957 15.03 28.13 -4.93
N LEU A 958 16.10 28.95 -4.91
CA LEU A 958 16.21 30.24 -4.21
C LEU A 958 15.96 30.31 -2.68
N SER A 959 17.08 30.54 -1.96
CA SER A 959 17.29 31.48 -0.85
C SER A 959 16.28 31.55 0.32
N ASN A 960 16.50 30.76 1.38
CA ASN A 960 16.60 31.30 2.75
C ASN A 960 17.23 30.30 3.74
N VAL A 961 18.28 30.70 4.46
CA VAL A 961 19.05 29.83 5.39
C VAL A 961 18.28 29.58 6.70
N GLU A 962 17.48 30.54 7.17
CA GLU A 962 16.68 30.41 8.41
C GLU A 962 15.57 29.37 8.29
N SER A 963 14.92 29.27 7.13
CA SER A 963 13.95 28.20 6.85
C SER A 963 14.57 26.80 6.90
N TYR A 964 15.89 26.71 6.65
CA TYR A 964 16.63 25.45 6.72
C TYR A 964 16.89 25.04 8.18
N PHE A 965 17.23 26.00 9.06
CA PHE A 965 17.46 25.74 10.47
C PHE A 965 16.18 25.41 11.24
N GLN A 966 15.08 26.13 10.98
CA GLN A 966 13.81 25.86 11.65
C GLN A 966 13.23 24.50 11.25
N LEU A 967 13.34 24.15 9.96
CA LEU A 967 12.99 22.83 9.45
C LEU A 967 13.88 21.71 10.04
N TYR A 968 15.18 21.97 10.20
CA TYR A 968 16.11 21.02 10.83
C TYR A 968 15.78 20.77 12.31
N TYR A 969 15.36 21.83 13.02
CA TYR A 969 14.96 21.75 14.42
C TYR A 969 13.62 21.00 14.61
N ASP A 970 12.63 21.30 13.78
CA ASP A 970 11.32 20.62 13.76
C ASP A 970 11.45 19.15 13.31
N ALA A 971 12.39 18.85 12.41
CA ALA A 971 12.65 17.51 11.90
C ALA A 971 13.38 16.59 12.89
N ILE A 972 14.21 17.11 13.80
CA ILE A 972 15.02 16.25 14.71
C ILE A 972 14.29 15.96 16.02
N SER A 973 13.58 16.94 16.59
CA SER A 973 13.07 16.84 17.96
C SER A 973 11.73 16.10 18.07
N ALA A 974 10.85 16.21 17.06
CA ALA A 974 9.50 15.62 17.07
C ALA A 974 9.42 14.29 16.27
N VAL A 975 10.15 14.17 15.16
CA VAL A 975 10.05 13.01 14.26
C VAL A 975 10.61 11.74 14.89
N LEU A 976 11.69 11.82 15.66
CA LEU A 976 12.35 10.63 16.22
C LEU A 976 11.48 9.92 17.27
N GLY A 977 10.82 10.69 18.14
CA GLY A 977 9.92 10.16 19.17
C GLY A 977 8.65 9.56 18.58
N LEU A 978 7.98 10.30 17.69
CA LEU A 978 6.77 9.83 16.98
C LEU A 978 7.06 8.57 16.16
N PHE A 979 8.21 8.53 15.51
CA PHE A 979 8.59 7.39 14.67
C PHE A 979 8.90 6.14 15.49
N THR A 980 9.60 6.30 16.61
CA THR A 980 9.86 5.20 17.56
C THR A 980 8.55 4.62 18.11
N PHE A 981 7.57 5.50 18.37
CA PHE A 981 6.21 5.10 18.76
C PHE A 981 5.45 4.39 17.63
N SER A 982 5.48 4.94 16.41
CA SER A 982 4.91 4.33 15.20
C SER A 982 5.46 2.91 14.94
N LEU A 983 6.77 2.70 15.14
CA LEU A 983 7.41 1.40 15.00
C LEU A 983 6.82 0.34 15.94
N GLY A 984 6.62 0.72 17.21
CA GLY A 984 6.02 -0.14 18.23
C GLY A 984 4.61 -0.56 17.85
N THR A 985 3.83 0.38 17.32
CA THR A 985 2.48 0.14 16.78
C THR A 985 2.53 -0.90 15.65
N ARG A 986 3.32 -0.67 14.60
CA ARG A 986 3.39 -1.56 13.43
C ARG A 986 3.83 -2.98 13.82
N THR A 987 4.88 -3.11 14.62
CA THR A 987 5.38 -4.43 15.07
C THR A 987 4.33 -5.17 15.89
N HIS A 988 3.64 -4.49 16.81
CA HIS A 988 2.64 -5.13 17.65
C HIS A 988 1.47 -5.68 16.82
N TYR A 989 0.86 -4.85 15.96
CA TYR A 989 -0.29 -5.27 15.15
C TYR A 989 0.08 -6.30 14.07
N PHE A 990 1.26 -6.17 13.45
CA PHE A 990 1.74 -7.16 12.47
C PHE A 990 1.99 -8.53 13.12
N GLY A 991 2.76 -8.58 14.21
CA GLY A 991 3.08 -9.84 14.90
C GLY A 991 1.85 -10.52 15.50
N ARG A 992 0.94 -9.73 16.09
CA ARG A 992 -0.34 -10.24 16.59
C ARG A 992 -1.16 -10.88 15.49
N THR A 993 -1.22 -10.26 14.31
CA THR A 993 -2.02 -10.78 13.20
C THR A 993 -1.43 -12.09 12.65
N ILE A 994 -0.10 -12.24 12.60
CA ILE A 994 0.51 -13.49 12.14
C ILE A 994 0.30 -14.64 13.15
N LEU A 995 0.42 -14.35 14.44
CA LEU A 995 0.30 -15.35 15.51
C LEU A 995 -1.15 -15.76 15.77
N HIS A 996 -2.00 -14.75 15.95
CA HIS A 996 -3.35 -14.93 16.46
C HIS A 996 -4.42 -14.65 15.40
N GLY A 997 -4.09 -13.93 14.33
CA GLY A 997 -5.03 -13.52 13.27
C GLY A 997 -6.09 -12.54 13.76
N GLY A 998 -7.07 -12.27 12.90
CA GLY A 998 -8.24 -11.49 13.29
C GLY A 998 -7.99 -9.99 13.20
N ALA A 999 -7.41 -9.53 12.09
CA ALA A 999 -7.46 -8.13 11.73
C ALA A 999 -8.93 -7.69 11.64
N LYS A 1000 -9.46 -7.17 12.75
CA LYS A 1000 -10.79 -6.56 12.79
C LYS A 1000 -10.70 -5.21 12.10
N TYR A 1001 -11.72 -4.88 11.31
CA TYR A 1001 -11.90 -3.53 10.84
C TYR A 1001 -12.06 -2.62 12.06
N ARG A 1002 -11.03 -1.82 12.35
CA ARG A 1002 -11.12 -0.72 13.32
C ARG A 1002 -11.42 0.52 12.52
N ALA A 1003 -12.61 1.08 12.72
CA ALA A 1003 -12.94 2.39 12.17
C ALA A 1003 -11.94 3.38 12.75
N THR A 1004 -11.13 4.00 11.89
CA THR A 1004 -10.40 5.20 12.27
C THR A 1004 -11.46 6.29 12.45
N GLY A 1005 -11.88 6.54 13.69
CA GLY A 1005 -12.87 7.59 13.98
C GLY A 1005 -12.44 8.91 13.34
N ARG A 1006 -13.40 9.63 12.74
CA ARG A 1006 -13.17 10.88 12.01
C ARG A 1006 -13.82 12.04 12.77
N GLY A 1007 -13.34 12.28 13.98
CA GLY A 1007 -13.69 13.43 14.80
C GLY A 1007 -12.65 14.53 14.65
N PHE A 1008 -13.04 15.77 14.94
CA PHE A 1008 -12.11 16.90 14.97
C PHE A 1008 -10.96 16.63 15.94
N VAL A 1009 -9.72 16.87 15.49
CA VAL A 1009 -8.49 16.64 16.26
C VAL A 1009 -8.46 17.47 17.55
N VAL A 1010 -9.18 18.60 17.59
CA VAL A 1010 -9.28 19.52 18.74
C VAL A 1010 -10.42 19.10 19.68
N GLN A 1011 -10.44 17.84 20.11
CA GLN A 1011 -11.37 17.37 21.15
C GLN A 1011 -10.58 16.86 22.36
N HIS A 1012 -11.05 17.23 23.55
CA HIS A 1012 -10.49 16.71 24.81
C HIS A 1012 -10.89 15.24 24.99
N ILE A 1013 -9.90 14.37 25.20
CA ILE A 1013 -10.04 12.92 25.39
C ILE A 1013 -9.59 12.57 26.82
N LYS A 1014 -10.29 11.65 27.49
CA LYS A 1014 -9.90 11.21 28.83
C LYS A 1014 -8.56 10.48 28.80
N PHE A 1015 -7.77 10.59 29.88
CA PHE A 1015 -6.49 9.91 30.02
C PHE A 1015 -6.60 8.39 29.78
N ALA A 1016 -7.60 7.75 30.39
CA ALA A 1016 -7.84 6.32 30.25
C ALA A 1016 -8.13 5.94 28.79
N ASP A 1017 -8.94 6.72 28.06
CA ASP A 1017 -9.28 6.46 26.66
C ASP A 1017 -8.07 6.65 25.73
N ASN A 1018 -7.20 7.60 26.03
CA ASN A 1018 -6.00 7.88 25.26
C ASN A 1018 -4.93 6.77 25.42
N TYR A 1019 -4.66 6.33 26.66
CA TYR A 1019 -3.61 5.35 26.95
C TYR A 1019 -4.03 3.89 26.80
N ARG A 1020 -5.33 3.58 26.91
CA ARG A 1020 -5.89 2.24 26.67
C ARG A 1020 -5.49 1.67 25.31
N LEU A 1021 -5.42 2.51 24.27
CA LEU A 1021 -5.02 2.10 22.92
C LEU A 1021 -3.58 1.60 22.83
N TYR A 1022 -2.69 2.07 23.72
CA TYR A 1022 -1.24 1.87 23.66
C TYR A 1022 -0.69 0.97 24.76
N SER A 1023 -1.55 0.51 25.66
CA SER A 1023 -1.16 -0.19 26.89
C SER A 1023 -0.25 -1.41 26.60
N ARG A 1024 -0.73 -2.35 25.78
CA ARG A 1024 0.01 -3.58 25.41
C ARG A 1024 1.11 -3.35 24.37
N SER A 1025 0.91 -2.39 23.46
CA SER A 1025 1.86 -2.16 22.37
C SER A 1025 3.10 -1.38 22.83
N HIS A 1026 2.93 -0.43 23.75
CA HIS A 1026 3.97 0.50 24.21
C HIS A 1026 4.18 0.47 25.72
N PHE A 1027 3.15 0.68 26.54
CA PHE A 1027 3.32 0.88 27.99
C PHE A 1027 3.97 -0.29 28.68
N VAL A 1028 3.38 -1.48 28.56
CA VAL A 1028 3.89 -2.70 29.19
C VAL A 1028 5.34 -2.93 28.78
N LYS A 1029 5.64 -2.82 27.47
CA LYS A 1029 7.00 -2.99 26.95
C LYS A 1029 7.96 -1.89 27.41
N ALA A 1030 7.51 -0.66 27.55
CA ALA A 1030 8.33 0.46 28.02
C ALA A 1030 8.69 0.27 29.50
N PHE A 1031 7.74 -0.16 30.33
CA PHE A 1031 7.99 -0.51 31.72
C PHE A 1031 8.91 -1.73 31.86
N GLU A 1032 8.74 -2.76 31.01
CA GLU A 1032 9.67 -3.89 30.94
C GLU A 1032 11.11 -3.42 30.67
N VAL A 1033 11.32 -2.59 29.64
CA VAL A 1033 12.64 -2.05 29.31
C VAL A 1033 13.16 -1.14 30.41
N ALA A 1034 12.32 -0.29 31.00
CA ALA A 1034 12.70 0.59 32.10
C ALA A 1034 13.16 -0.20 33.34
N LEU A 1035 12.41 -1.24 33.71
CA LEU A 1035 12.76 -2.13 34.81
C LEU A 1035 14.11 -2.82 34.56
N LEU A 1036 14.34 -3.30 33.33
CA LEU A 1036 15.61 -3.89 32.94
C LEU A 1036 16.77 -2.90 33.04
N LEU A 1037 16.58 -1.65 32.62
CA LEU A 1037 17.58 -0.60 32.75
C LEU A 1037 17.88 -0.27 34.21
N ILE A 1038 16.85 -0.23 35.07
CA ILE A 1038 17.00 -0.02 36.52
C ILE A 1038 17.79 -1.17 37.15
N VAL A 1039 17.50 -2.42 36.78
CA VAL A 1039 18.28 -3.59 37.23
C VAL A 1039 19.72 -3.52 36.72
N TYR A 1040 19.94 -3.07 35.50
CA TYR A 1040 21.29 -2.86 34.96
C TYR A 1040 22.06 -1.76 35.72
N ILE A 1041 21.40 -0.67 36.12
CA ILE A 1041 21.97 0.36 37.02
C ILE A 1041 22.35 -0.27 38.36
N ALA A 1042 21.43 -1.02 38.97
CA ALA A 1042 21.62 -1.56 40.31
C ALA A 1042 22.73 -2.63 40.40
N TYR A 1043 22.94 -3.41 39.33
CA TYR A 1043 23.80 -4.61 39.39
C TYR A 1043 24.91 -4.70 38.32
N GLY A 1044 24.94 -3.79 37.35
CA GLY A 1044 25.95 -3.74 36.27
C GLY A 1044 27.01 -2.64 36.44
N TYR A 1045 26.92 -1.88 37.54
CA TYR A 1045 27.74 -0.70 37.80
C TYR A 1045 29.09 -1.02 38.47
N THR A 1046 29.96 -1.82 37.85
CA THR A 1046 31.23 -2.18 38.53
C THR A 1046 32.52 -1.85 37.80
N ASP A 1047 32.62 -1.85 36.46
CA ASP A 1047 33.97 -1.77 35.84
C ASP A 1047 34.19 -0.65 34.79
N GLY A 1048 33.15 0.07 34.34
CA GLY A 1048 33.24 1.02 33.20
C GLY A 1048 32.97 2.50 33.48
N GLY A 1049 32.62 2.88 34.71
CA GLY A 1049 32.24 4.24 35.08
C GLY A 1049 30.88 4.72 34.53
N ALA A 1050 30.40 5.87 35.04
CA ALA A 1050 29.09 6.44 34.69
C ALA A 1050 28.94 6.78 33.19
N VAL A 1051 30.03 7.21 32.54
CA VAL A 1051 30.02 7.60 31.12
C VAL A 1051 29.72 6.41 30.21
N SER A 1052 30.32 5.26 30.47
CA SER A 1052 30.06 4.03 29.70
C SER A 1052 28.60 3.61 29.86
N PHE A 1053 28.08 3.65 31.09
CA PHE A 1053 26.67 3.35 31.37
C PHE A 1053 25.72 4.29 30.61
N VAL A 1054 25.97 5.61 30.63
CA VAL A 1054 25.12 6.59 29.93
C VAL A 1054 25.16 6.34 28.42
N LEU A 1055 26.33 6.16 27.83
CA LEU A 1055 26.46 5.87 26.39
C LEU A 1055 25.78 4.56 25.98
N LEU A 1056 25.80 3.54 26.85
CA LEU A 1056 25.14 2.26 26.63
C LEU A 1056 23.61 2.34 26.69
N THR A 1057 23.06 3.17 27.58
CA THR A 1057 21.63 3.13 27.94
C THR A 1057 20.81 4.31 27.43
N ILE A 1058 21.43 5.40 26.97
CA ILE A 1058 20.74 6.61 26.51
C ILE A 1058 19.71 6.32 25.41
N SER A 1059 20.03 5.38 24.51
CA SER A 1059 19.12 4.95 23.45
C SER A 1059 17.90 4.21 24.00
N SER A 1060 18.10 3.27 24.92
CA SER A 1060 17.04 2.53 25.60
C SER A 1060 16.17 3.45 26.46
N TRP A 1061 16.76 4.42 27.16
CA TRP A 1061 16.01 5.44 27.91
C TRP A 1061 15.17 6.33 26.99
N PHE A 1062 15.71 6.74 25.84
CA PHE A 1062 14.92 7.45 24.83
C PHE A 1062 13.76 6.59 24.28
N LEU A 1063 13.92 5.25 24.17
CA LEU A 1063 12.83 4.34 23.77
C LEU A 1063 11.70 4.40 24.79
N VAL A 1064 12.06 4.24 26.07
CA VAL A 1064 11.13 4.26 27.20
C VAL A 1064 10.39 5.59 27.26
N ILE A 1065 11.11 6.72 27.17
CA ILE A 1065 10.51 8.06 27.20
C ILE A 1065 9.57 8.26 26.01
N SER A 1066 9.99 7.87 24.80
CA SER A 1066 9.16 7.99 23.61
C SER A 1066 7.88 7.15 23.70
N TRP A 1067 7.94 5.94 24.24
CA TRP A 1067 6.77 5.07 24.35
C TRP A 1067 5.80 5.45 25.47
N LEU A 1068 6.31 5.99 26.59
CA LEU A 1068 5.48 6.43 27.71
C LEU A 1068 4.85 7.81 27.46
N PHE A 1069 5.61 8.75 26.89
CA PHE A 1069 5.20 10.16 26.83
C PHE A 1069 4.76 10.64 25.44
N ALA A 1070 4.84 9.83 24.37
CA ALA A 1070 4.38 10.25 23.03
C ALA A 1070 2.93 10.79 23.01
N PRO A 1071 1.93 10.16 23.68
CA PRO A 1071 0.59 10.74 23.73
C PRO A 1071 0.52 12.11 24.38
N TYR A 1072 1.40 12.39 25.34
CA TYR A 1072 1.52 13.71 25.98
C TYR A 1072 2.23 14.72 25.08
N ILE A 1073 3.34 14.33 24.45
CA ILE A 1073 4.18 15.21 23.62
C ILE A 1073 3.45 15.62 22.33
N PHE A 1074 2.74 14.70 21.68
CA PHE A 1074 2.12 14.92 20.37
C PHE A 1074 0.62 15.24 20.41
N ASN A 1075 0.00 15.26 21.60
CA ASN A 1075 -1.39 15.69 21.77
C ASN A 1075 -1.62 16.42 23.11
N PRO A 1076 -0.89 17.51 23.41
CA PRO A 1076 -0.90 18.15 24.72
C PRO A 1076 -2.26 18.78 25.08
N SER A 1077 -2.98 19.31 24.10
CA SER A 1077 -4.31 19.94 24.28
C SER A 1077 -5.44 18.94 24.47
N GLY A 1078 -5.23 17.65 24.22
CA GLY A 1078 -6.24 16.62 24.38
C GLY A 1078 -6.51 16.18 25.82
N PHE A 1079 -5.75 16.63 26.82
CA PHE A 1079 -5.79 16.05 28.18
C PHE A 1079 -6.72 16.79 29.16
N GLU A 1080 -7.62 16.03 29.79
CA GLU A 1080 -8.42 16.46 30.95
C GLU A 1080 -8.04 15.62 32.18
N TRP A 1081 -7.24 16.16 33.10
CA TRP A 1081 -6.78 15.44 34.31
C TRP A 1081 -7.92 15.11 35.29
N GLN A 1082 -9.03 15.87 35.25
CA GLN A 1082 -10.10 15.80 36.25
C GLN A 1082 -11.09 14.64 36.05
N LYS A 1083 -11.08 13.92 34.92
CA LYS A 1083 -12.06 12.84 34.61
C LYS A 1083 -11.43 11.44 34.60
N TRP A 1084 -10.87 11.02 35.74
CA TRP A 1084 -10.15 9.74 35.88
C TRP A 1084 -11.04 8.48 35.96
N SER A 1085 -12.28 8.51 36.49
CA SER A 1085 -12.91 7.27 37.01
C SER A 1085 -14.30 6.83 36.51
N ARG A 1086 -14.91 7.41 35.46
CA ARG A 1086 -16.26 6.96 35.02
C ARG A 1086 -16.43 6.87 33.50
N SER A 1087 -16.31 5.66 32.96
CA SER A 1087 -16.92 5.24 31.68
C SER A 1087 -17.86 4.04 31.93
N LYS A 1088 -19.08 4.08 31.40
CA LYS A 1088 -20.07 2.98 31.46
C LYS A 1088 -20.37 2.48 30.04
N GLY A 1089 -20.70 1.19 29.87
CA GLY A 1089 -21.16 0.60 28.61
C GLY A 1089 -20.05 -0.03 27.76
N GLU A 1090 -20.20 -0.04 26.41
CA GLU A 1090 -19.20 -0.58 25.46
C GLU A 1090 -17.82 0.11 25.55
N LEU A 1091 -17.76 1.29 26.20
CA LEU A 1091 -16.55 2.05 26.51
C LEU A 1091 -15.92 1.70 27.88
N SER A 1092 -16.40 0.65 28.55
CA SER A 1092 -15.85 0.20 29.84
C SER A 1092 -14.46 -0.41 29.68
N TRP A 1093 -13.69 -0.44 30.77
CA TRP A 1093 -12.39 -1.13 30.81
C TRP A 1093 -12.54 -2.66 30.64
N GLU A 1094 -13.65 -3.21 31.10
CA GLU A 1094 -13.96 -4.64 30.98
C GLU A 1094 -14.17 -5.06 29.53
N SER A 1095 -14.97 -4.30 28.75
CA SER A 1095 -15.18 -4.59 27.33
C SER A 1095 -13.87 -4.54 26.55
N TRP A 1096 -12.99 -3.59 26.89
CA TRP A 1096 -11.65 -3.51 26.32
C TRP A 1096 -10.80 -4.73 26.61
N TRP A 1097 -10.79 -5.13 27.89
CA TRP A 1097 -9.93 -6.18 28.38
C TRP A 1097 -10.35 -7.50 27.74
N GLU A 1098 -11.66 -7.77 27.66
CA GLU A 1098 -12.20 -8.90 26.92
C GLU A 1098 -11.84 -8.83 25.44
N GLU A 1099 -11.95 -7.67 24.79
CA GLU A 1099 -11.55 -7.47 23.39
C GLU A 1099 -10.06 -7.76 23.16
N GLU A 1100 -9.19 -7.28 24.05
CA GLU A 1100 -7.76 -7.51 23.96
C GLU A 1100 -7.42 -8.98 24.19
N GLN A 1101 -8.08 -9.63 25.13
CA GLN A 1101 -7.87 -11.03 25.51
C GLN A 1101 -8.55 -12.06 24.59
N MET A 1102 -9.34 -11.64 23.59
CA MET A 1102 -10.05 -12.57 22.68
C MET A 1102 -9.14 -13.66 22.07
N HIS A 1103 -7.88 -13.35 21.76
CA HIS A 1103 -6.96 -14.31 21.17
C HIS A 1103 -6.57 -15.46 22.12
N ILE A 1104 -6.61 -15.21 23.43
CA ILE A 1104 -6.32 -16.18 24.51
C ILE A 1104 -7.53 -17.09 24.79
N GLN A 1105 -8.69 -16.83 24.19
CA GLN A 1105 -9.84 -17.74 24.28
C GLN A 1105 -9.58 -19.07 23.54
N THR A 1106 -8.63 -19.10 22.59
CA THR A 1106 -8.24 -20.33 21.89
C THR A 1106 -7.14 -21.08 22.63
N LEU A 1107 -7.20 -22.43 22.67
CA LEU A 1107 -6.18 -23.28 23.29
C LEU A 1107 -4.77 -22.97 22.74
N ARG A 1108 -4.69 -22.75 21.42
CA ARG A 1108 -3.45 -22.41 20.73
C ARG A 1108 -2.92 -21.04 21.15
N GLY A 1109 -3.79 -20.04 21.25
CA GLY A 1109 -3.44 -18.70 21.72
C GLY A 1109 -2.88 -18.74 23.14
N ARG A 1110 -3.50 -19.53 24.04
CA ARG A 1110 -2.97 -19.75 25.40
C ARG A 1110 -1.57 -20.33 25.37
N ILE A 1111 -1.35 -21.43 24.65
CA ILE A 1111 -0.03 -22.07 24.57
C ILE A 1111 1.04 -21.10 24.05
N LEU A 1112 0.73 -20.36 22.98
CA LEU A 1112 1.67 -19.38 22.41
C LEU A 1112 2.00 -18.25 23.38
N GLU A 1113 0.99 -17.68 24.04
CA GLU A 1113 1.20 -16.62 25.04
C GLU A 1113 1.94 -17.15 26.27
N THR A 1114 1.67 -18.39 26.72
CA THR A 1114 2.46 -19.02 27.78
C THR A 1114 3.92 -19.15 27.37
N ILE A 1115 4.22 -19.60 26.15
CA ILE A 1115 5.60 -19.70 25.64
C ILE A 1115 6.26 -18.32 25.59
N LEU A 1116 5.56 -17.29 25.13
CA LEU A 1116 6.09 -15.92 25.09
C LEU A 1116 6.32 -15.37 26.51
N SER A 1117 5.45 -15.70 27.47
CA SER A 1117 5.55 -15.28 28.86
C SER A 1117 6.62 -16.04 29.66
N LEU A 1118 7.09 -17.22 29.22
CA LEU A 1118 8.22 -17.94 29.85
C LEU A 1118 9.49 -17.08 29.97
N ARG A 1119 9.64 -16.05 29.13
CA ARG A 1119 10.74 -15.08 29.23
C ARG A 1119 10.77 -14.35 30.58
N PHE A 1120 9.60 -14.05 31.16
CA PHE A 1120 9.49 -13.37 32.46
C PHE A 1120 9.89 -14.31 33.59
N PHE A 1121 9.49 -15.58 33.49
CA PHE A 1121 9.91 -16.61 34.42
C PHE A 1121 11.43 -16.79 34.42
N MET A 1122 12.06 -16.86 33.24
CA MET A 1122 13.53 -16.90 33.10
C MET A 1122 14.19 -15.67 33.75
N PHE A 1123 13.65 -14.47 33.49
CA PHE A 1123 14.15 -13.22 34.06
C PHE A 1123 14.11 -13.22 35.60
N GLN A 1124 12.95 -13.53 36.17
CA GLN A 1124 12.74 -13.54 37.62
C GLN A 1124 13.61 -14.61 38.29
N TYR A 1125 13.76 -15.78 37.66
CA TYR A 1125 14.66 -16.83 38.14
C TYR A 1125 16.10 -16.34 38.22
N GLY A 1126 16.61 -15.65 37.19
CA GLY A 1126 17.97 -15.10 37.22
C GLY A 1126 18.18 -13.99 38.25
N VAL A 1127 17.16 -13.16 38.53
CA VAL A 1127 17.22 -12.15 39.61
C VAL A 1127 17.28 -12.83 40.99
N VAL A 1128 16.41 -13.81 41.24
CA VAL A 1128 16.40 -14.58 42.51
C VAL A 1128 17.73 -15.29 42.74
N TYR A 1129 18.33 -15.82 41.68
CA TYR A 1129 19.63 -16.48 41.71
C TYR A 1129 20.77 -15.51 42.02
N LYS A 1130 20.88 -14.37 41.30
CA LYS A 1130 21.97 -13.40 41.52
C LYS A 1130 21.91 -12.75 42.90
N LEU A 1131 20.71 -12.51 43.41
CA LEU A 1131 20.50 -11.95 44.75
C LEU A 1131 20.69 -12.97 45.88
N ASN A 1132 20.96 -14.25 45.56
CA ASN A 1132 21.14 -15.33 46.51
C ASN A 1132 19.98 -15.42 47.55
N LEU A 1133 18.75 -15.04 47.14
CA LEU A 1133 17.58 -14.89 48.02
C LEU A 1133 17.11 -16.21 48.66
N THR A 1134 17.63 -17.35 48.19
CA THR A 1134 17.33 -18.69 48.72
C THR A 1134 18.40 -19.22 49.68
N GLY A 1135 19.50 -18.50 49.91
CA GLY A 1135 20.60 -19.01 50.74
C GLY A 1135 21.18 -20.32 50.19
N LYS A 1136 21.57 -21.27 51.07
CA LYS A 1136 22.16 -22.56 50.69
C LYS A 1136 21.18 -23.58 50.08
N ASP A 1137 19.87 -23.27 50.05
CA ASP A 1137 18.86 -24.25 49.63
C ASP A 1137 18.72 -24.29 48.09
N GLN A 1138 19.15 -25.39 47.50
CA GLN A 1138 19.27 -25.58 46.04
C GLN A 1138 17.99 -26.14 45.38
N ARG A 1139 16.94 -26.43 46.14
CA ARG A 1139 15.72 -27.09 45.62
C ARG A 1139 14.96 -26.17 44.66
N ILE A 1140 14.69 -26.67 43.44
CA ILE A 1140 13.98 -25.96 42.36
C ILE A 1140 12.62 -25.43 42.84
N ILE A 1141 11.90 -26.19 43.66
CA ILE A 1141 10.56 -25.84 44.17
C ILE A 1141 10.59 -24.54 45.01
N VAL A 1142 11.60 -24.36 45.86
CA VAL A 1142 11.73 -23.16 46.73
C VAL A 1142 12.02 -21.92 45.89
N LYS A 1143 12.85 -22.06 44.86
CA LYS A 1143 13.14 -20.99 43.90
C LYS A 1143 11.88 -20.62 43.12
N VAL A 1144 11.19 -21.60 42.53
CA VAL A 1144 9.93 -21.41 41.77
C VAL A 1144 8.85 -20.72 42.61
N SER A 1145 8.72 -21.08 43.89
CA SER A 1145 7.73 -20.49 44.81
C SER A 1145 7.99 -19.00 45.07
N LYS A 1146 9.25 -18.60 45.28
CA LYS A 1146 9.64 -17.19 45.45
C LYS A 1146 9.56 -16.41 44.13
N THR A 1147 9.85 -17.04 43.00
CA THR A 1147 9.64 -16.48 41.65
C THR A 1147 8.16 -16.17 41.42
N TYR A 1148 7.26 -17.06 41.84
CA TYR A 1148 5.80 -16.88 41.74
C TYR A 1148 5.28 -15.74 42.62
N LEU A 1149 5.83 -15.58 43.83
CA LEU A 1149 5.53 -14.47 44.74
C LEU A 1149 5.95 -13.11 44.16
N ILE A 1150 7.13 -13.03 43.54
CA ILE A 1150 7.57 -11.83 42.82
C ILE A 1150 6.67 -11.55 41.61
N ASN A 1151 6.19 -12.58 40.93
CA ASN A 1151 5.27 -12.44 39.80
C ASN A 1151 3.90 -11.90 40.24
N ALA A 1152 3.34 -12.40 41.35
CA ALA A 1152 2.12 -11.87 41.92
C ALA A 1152 2.26 -10.38 42.27
N SER A 1153 3.40 -9.96 42.82
CA SER A 1153 3.67 -8.55 43.15
C SER A 1153 3.81 -7.62 41.94
N LEU A 1154 4.39 -8.12 40.84
CA LEU A 1154 4.58 -7.38 39.59
C LEU A 1154 3.30 -7.34 38.73
N GLU A 1155 2.50 -8.41 38.73
CA GLU A 1155 1.18 -8.44 38.08
C GLU A 1155 0.13 -7.66 38.86
N LEU A 1156 0.26 -7.53 40.20
CA LEU A 1156 -0.59 -6.62 41.00
C LEU A 1156 -0.26 -5.13 40.80
N SER A 1157 0.89 -4.79 40.19
CA SER A 1157 1.25 -3.40 39.86
C SER A 1157 1.04 -3.02 38.39
N GLN A 1158 0.84 -4.00 37.50
CA GLN A 1158 0.35 -3.82 36.12
C GLN A 1158 -1.18 -3.74 36.07
#